data_AF-A0A090DTT3-F1
#
_entry.id   AF-A0A090DTT3-F1
#
_cell.length_a   1.000
_cell.length_b   1.000
_cell.length_c   1.000
_cell.angle_alpha   90.00
_cell.angle_beta   90.00
_cell.angle_gamma   90.00
#
_symmetry.space_group_name_H-M   'P 1'
#
loop_
_entity.id
_entity.type
_entity.pdbx_description
1 polymer ?
#
loop_
_entity_poly.entity_id
_entity_poly.type
_entity_poly.pdbx_seq_one_letter_code
_entity_poly.pdbx_strand_id
1 'polypeptide(L)'
;MNQQTALLSLFPAALHDNIIEFSRHIAQIDADYLVFMARKALRFYDLMVEAGFYRSDKIILSDHSLDAAGDLFRGKRIAIIDDTLILGTTLSRIKNSIQKTGAAAVTTHVLFADKTFWSKDIIVPDYLGATLEHDAMLNFCNASVLALQSRSIPYLTDFPFFKRFRIAQGSLSAILNLFDWRCFCISNSRETLTDTAYYTLLPSDELRERVSRFLFGDGFSSVIEIMKVRAFVRHRGRYSWVRLVPIFTLAPVDAAQIGMTLSGLLDRLLADAPSKDSLLESFSSPVGAYRLVQYLLAMFIGRIYGYEAIEMTPGLARLSYDDQEAKRHFSPRFSREYVAIDRAIEKLAVDFGASGSDCLALTYVQAEIPKQDFDVSARDMEIYSGKDPAASASPARQDAGASNVLVELLNAFVRLHYEYELPARKEALKLKGDIHNASALDAPHRDRLHFGLPWSVLAQTLFPSGRRLTARRRDLLSLALDHVVDWGIAVPILANRANVIFRAYRHGEDAPFADQEIALVHDAVSGFLEGAGASDLGNIELEKLMVILIRIGASREFLEVITGLSGNDGVVRIGYYLHGAIPFFRGSNTYIADNRESWLSRYLVKRKVLFQKAGRITLGTRPDAAMLKPNSSSQARLLGLILGMLTHKGDDGRPFLASNGLIVLATCPGPKDVVGALVAEAKILAGWLSQTFKPAVRSSLNSQSYAPLIGHGRRGVGMVAINSARLKFNAAKTGRFDQLVLDTYTFLSKQANGAVVSEIWKSFWSGVSKWDNADQLKVFSPWIGQLGTYFLDVAIDIFTIRAAAVYAQNKPKRNRDADLFVLKSQIEDLEKVFAGEGAAESQRSKSLIRLLAACTGERPIDSPHVAVEFSMEQLARHSATLSSAADGAAEAVNCFGSVEPTTAFQVVLWYNIVDSRGSKSDLSGVALEGYKARVEMFKQSVAGELRTITRKAAEAGVILQASTGNLQSDDDEKHIFFARAHARGWALSTLERLSRVAQIHDVRFRAILIPANFTGDPPFRTEGTQEIFGRPFWEHFTRLKAGIRSIEDRLRGEGRSLPRSCVWLCDAENGGRWQKPDRPRLDLVHDGEVTTEVDDRQIVIACKGYWLGAG
;
A
#
# COMPACT_ATOMS: atom_id res chain seq x y z
N MET A 1 13.85 -22.08 -21.02
CA MET A 1 13.53 -20.97 -21.96
C MET A 1 14.75 -20.05 -22.04
N ASN A 2 15.19 -19.64 -23.24
CA ASN A 2 16.30 -18.68 -23.41
C ASN A 2 15.91 -17.33 -22.77
N GLN A 3 16.85 -16.63 -22.13
CA GLN A 3 16.59 -15.38 -21.41
C GLN A 3 16.05 -14.26 -22.32
N GLN A 4 16.45 -14.27 -23.59
CA GLN A 4 15.92 -13.37 -24.62
C GLN A 4 14.43 -13.64 -24.89
N THR A 5 14.05 -14.91 -25.09
CA THR A 5 12.65 -15.30 -25.34
C THR A 5 11.74 -14.93 -24.16
N ALA A 6 12.24 -15.10 -22.93
CA ALA A 6 11.50 -14.71 -21.72
C ALA A 6 11.34 -13.19 -21.57
N LEU A 7 12.28 -12.39 -22.09
CA LEU A 7 12.13 -10.93 -22.15
C LEU A 7 11.12 -10.55 -23.23
N LEU A 8 11.28 -11.08 -24.44
CA LEU A 8 10.43 -10.75 -25.59
C LEU A 8 8.97 -11.12 -25.36
N SER A 9 8.66 -12.18 -24.61
CA SER A 9 7.28 -12.54 -24.27
C SER A 9 6.51 -11.48 -23.48
N LEU A 10 7.20 -10.48 -22.90
CA LEU A 10 6.56 -9.33 -22.24
C LEU A 10 6.09 -8.25 -23.22
N PHE A 11 6.56 -8.31 -24.47
CA PHE A 11 6.20 -7.39 -25.54
C PHE A 11 5.25 -8.05 -26.55
N PRO A 12 4.38 -7.29 -27.23
CA PRO A 12 3.59 -7.81 -28.35
C PRO A 12 4.49 -8.46 -29.41
N ALA A 13 4.09 -9.64 -29.91
CA ALA A 13 4.87 -10.42 -30.87
C ALA A 13 5.28 -9.62 -32.12
N ALA A 14 4.41 -8.72 -32.59
CA ALA A 14 4.68 -7.84 -33.72
C ALA A 14 5.85 -6.86 -33.52
N LEU A 15 6.33 -6.66 -32.28
CA LEU A 15 7.43 -5.75 -31.96
C LEU A 15 8.78 -6.48 -31.80
N HIS A 16 8.80 -7.81 -31.74
CA HIS A 16 9.98 -8.59 -31.37
C HIS A 16 11.17 -8.35 -32.30
N ASP A 17 10.94 -8.42 -33.60
CA ASP A 17 12.00 -8.24 -34.62
C ASP A 17 12.61 -6.84 -34.54
N ASN A 18 11.79 -5.81 -34.35
CA ASN A 18 12.26 -4.43 -34.21
C ASN A 18 13.16 -4.24 -32.97
N ILE A 19 12.81 -4.86 -31.85
CA ILE A 19 13.61 -4.81 -30.61
C ILE A 19 14.95 -5.52 -30.82
N ILE A 20 14.95 -6.70 -31.44
CA ILE A 20 16.16 -7.46 -31.76
C ILE A 20 17.07 -6.64 -32.70
N GLU A 21 16.50 -6.09 -33.78
CA GLU A 21 17.25 -5.30 -34.76
C GLU A 21 17.86 -4.05 -34.14
N PHE A 22 17.09 -3.33 -33.33
CA PHE A 22 17.59 -2.11 -32.69
C PHE A 22 18.73 -2.38 -31.72
N SER A 23 18.67 -3.48 -30.96
CA SER A 23 19.81 -3.87 -30.13
C SER A 23 21.06 -4.16 -30.96
N ARG A 24 20.91 -4.84 -32.10
CA ARG A 24 22.02 -5.09 -33.03
C ARG A 24 22.57 -3.79 -33.60
N HIS A 25 21.70 -2.89 -34.02
CA HIS A 25 22.05 -1.57 -34.53
C HIS A 25 22.87 -0.78 -33.52
N ILE A 26 22.40 -0.64 -32.27
CA ILE A 26 23.12 0.07 -31.19
C ILE A 26 24.55 -0.45 -31.02
N ALA A 27 24.75 -1.77 -31.08
CA ALA A 27 26.07 -2.38 -30.91
C ALA A 27 27.03 -2.04 -32.07
N GLN A 28 26.51 -1.69 -33.25
CA GLN A 28 27.26 -1.41 -34.46
C GLN A 28 27.48 0.09 -34.72
N ILE A 29 26.83 0.98 -33.96
CA ILE A 29 26.97 2.43 -34.14
C ILE A 29 28.44 2.85 -33.97
N ASP A 30 29.00 3.48 -35.01
CA ASP A 30 30.34 4.04 -34.95
C ASP A 30 30.34 5.46 -34.37
N ALA A 31 30.28 5.54 -33.05
CA ALA A 31 30.42 6.76 -32.27
C ALA A 31 31.50 6.59 -31.20
N ASP A 32 31.95 7.71 -30.63
CA ASP A 32 32.83 7.72 -29.44
C ASP A 32 31.98 7.61 -28.16
N TYR A 33 30.83 8.29 -28.13
CA TYR A 33 29.86 8.26 -27.05
C TYR A 33 28.45 7.93 -27.53
N LEU A 34 27.79 7.03 -26.81
CA LEU A 34 26.36 6.74 -26.93
C LEU A 34 25.62 7.40 -25.77
N VAL A 35 24.86 8.45 -26.05
CA VAL A 35 24.09 9.19 -25.05
C VAL A 35 22.65 8.70 -25.08
N PHE A 36 22.26 7.92 -24.07
CA PHE A 36 20.89 7.47 -23.91
C PHE A 36 20.04 8.59 -23.29
N MET A 37 18.95 8.90 -23.99
CA MET A 37 17.97 9.90 -23.61
C MET A 37 16.92 9.32 -22.68
N ALA A 38 16.49 10.13 -21.72
CA ALA A 38 15.58 9.70 -20.67
C ALA A 38 16.10 8.49 -19.87
N ARG A 39 15.44 8.22 -18.74
CA ARG A 39 15.85 7.14 -17.83
C ARG A 39 15.56 5.78 -18.42
N LYS A 40 14.38 5.66 -19.04
CA LYS A 40 13.85 4.43 -19.60
C LYS A 40 14.74 3.87 -20.71
N ALA A 41 15.21 4.66 -21.68
CA ALA A 41 16.03 4.13 -22.77
C ALA A 41 17.35 3.51 -22.27
N LEU A 42 18.04 4.18 -21.32
CA LEU A 42 19.26 3.65 -20.71
C LEU A 42 18.99 2.35 -19.94
N ARG A 43 17.92 2.31 -19.14
CA ARG A 43 17.56 1.10 -18.38
C ARG A 43 17.06 -0.03 -19.29
N PHE A 44 16.40 0.30 -20.39
CA PHE A 44 15.98 -0.65 -21.41
C PHE A 44 17.19 -1.27 -22.12
N TYR A 45 18.24 -0.48 -22.39
CA TYR A 45 19.52 -1.01 -22.86
C TYR A 45 20.16 -1.97 -21.85
N ASP A 46 20.24 -1.59 -20.57
CA ASP A 46 20.77 -2.48 -19.52
C ASP A 46 19.97 -3.78 -19.42
N LEU A 47 18.65 -3.71 -19.59
CA LEU A 47 17.76 -4.87 -19.63
C LEU A 47 18.06 -5.80 -20.82
N MET A 48 18.24 -5.24 -22.01
CA MET A 48 18.61 -6.00 -23.21
C MET A 48 19.95 -6.71 -23.01
N VAL A 49 20.97 -5.99 -22.52
CA VAL A 49 22.28 -6.58 -22.22
C VAL A 49 22.17 -7.67 -21.15
N GLU A 50 21.42 -7.47 -20.07
CA GLU A 50 21.19 -8.49 -19.04
C GLU A 50 20.46 -9.73 -19.60
N ALA A 51 19.56 -9.56 -20.57
CA ALA A 51 18.86 -10.66 -21.22
C ALA A 51 19.70 -11.38 -22.29
N GLY A 52 20.94 -10.94 -22.55
CA GLY A 52 21.88 -11.54 -23.47
C GLY A 52 21.79 -11.02 -24.91
N PHE A 53 21.20 -9.84 -25.13
CA PHE A 53 21.25 -9.15 -26.42
C PHE A 53 22.63 -8.51 -26.68
N TYR A 54 22.79 -7.89 -27.85
CA TYR A 54 24.04 -7.28 -28.28
C TYR A 54 24.44 -6.13 -27.34
N ARG A 55 25.71 -6.12 -26.94
CA ARG A 55 26.33 -5.08 -26.13
C ARG A 55 27.22 -4.21 -27.02
N SER A 56 27.16 -2.90 -26.82
CA SER A 56 28.11 -1.97 -27.45
C SER A 56 29.43 -1.90 -26.67
N ASP A 57 30.54 -1.85 -27.40
CA ASP A 57 31.88 -1.59 -26.86
C ASP A 57 32.18 -0.08 -26.72
N LYS A 58 31.26 0.78 -27.17
CA LYS A 58 31.38 2.23 -27.06
C LYS A 58 31.10 2.70 -25.64
N ILE A 59 31.53 3.92 -25.32
CA ILE A 59 31.27 4.52 -24.01
C ILE A 59 29.80 4.96 -23.94
N ILE A 60 29.10 4.47 -22.92
CA ILE A 60 27.68 4.75 -22.70
C ILE A 60 27.55 5.86 -21.68
N LEU A 61 26.75 6.86 -22.01
CA LEU A 61 26.41 8.01 -21.17
C LEU A 61 24.89 8.13 -21.04
N SER A 62 24.46 8.75 -19.96
CA SER A 62 23.08 9.22 -19.78
C SER A 62 22.96 10.68 -20.22
N ASP A 63 21.74 11.15 -20.45
CA ASP A 63 21.42 12.56 -20.63
C ASP A 63 21.89 13.45 -19.47
N HIS A 64 22.02 12.93 -18.25
CA HIS A 64 22.59 13.65 -17.11
C HIS A 64 24.04 14.09 -17.31
N SER A 65 24.80 13.39 -18.17
CA SER A 65 26.17 13.77 -18.51
C SER A 65 26.25 15.12 -19.24
N LEU A 66 25.13 15.59 -19.82
CA LEU A 66 25.03 16.89 -20.46
C LEU A 66 25.12 18.05 -19.45
N ASP A 67 24.89 17.78 -18.17
CA ASP A 67 25.03 18.78 -17.10
C ASP A 67 26.48 18.93 -16.61
N ALA A 68 27.37 17.99 -16.97
CA ALA A 68 28.82 18.10 -16.77
C ALA A 68 29.45 18.78 -17.99
N ALA A 69 30.30 19.79 -17.78
CA ALA A 69 30.81 20.77 -18.75
C ALA A 69 30.97 20.29 -20.22
N GLY A 70 30.54 21.14 -21.15
CA GLY A 70 30.40 20.85 -22.59
C GLY A 70 31.66 20.43 -23.34
N ASP A 71 32.84 20.57 -22.74
CA ASP A 71 34.11 20.14 -23.35
C ASP A 71 34.18 18.62 -23.54
N LEU A 72 33.39 17.85 -22.78
CA LEU A 72 33.31 16.38 -22.91
C LEU A 72 33.07 15.96 -24.36
N PHE A 73 32.22 16.69 -25.09
CA PHE A 73 31.77 16.33 -26.44
C PHE A 73 32.62 16.96 -27.54
N ARG A 74 33.54 17.88 -27.23
CA ARG A 74 34.32 18.61 -28.23
C ARG A 74 35.19 17.66 -29.05
N GLY A 75 35.05 17.73 -30.37
CA GLY A 75 35.78 16.89 -31.33
C GLY A 75 35.37 15.41 -31.31
N LYS A 76 34.28 15.04 -30.63
CA LYS A 76 33.81 13.65 -30.52
C LYS A 76 32.62 13.37 -31.43
N ARG A 77 32.48 12.12 -31.85
CA ARG A 77 31.32 11.60 -32.59
C ARG A 77 30.31 11.05 -31.60
N ILE A 78 29.10 11.61 -31.62
CA ILE A 78 28.06 11.36 -30.62
C ILE A 78 26.87 10.71 -31.29
N ALA A 79 26.32 9.66 -30.68
CA ALA A 79 25.03 9.11 -31.03
C ALA A 79 24.05 9.27 -29.87
N ILE A 80 22.96 9.97 -30.12
CA ILE A 80 21.84 10.15 -29.19
C ILE A 80 20.86 9.01 -29.43
N ILE A 81 20.52 8.26 -28.38
CA ILE A 81 19.68 7.06 -28.47
C ILE A 81 18.43 7.25 -27.60
N ASP A 82 17.26 6.96 -28.16
CA ASP A 82 16.00 6.96 -27.42
C ASP A 82 15.17 5.71 -27.78
N ASP A 83 14.27 5.29 -26.89
CA ASP A 83 13.37 4.18 -27.19
C ASP A 83 12.07 4.65 -27.88
N THR A 84 11.62 5.87 -27.61
CA THR A 84 10.41 6.43 -28.24
C THR A 84 10.57 7.86 -28.74
N LEU A 85 9.92 8.17 -29.87
CA LEU A 85 9.85 9.50 -30.46
C LEU A 85 8.39 9.91 -30.65
N ILE A 86 7.90 10.77 -29.75
CA ILE A 86 6.51 11.26 -29.80
C ILE A 86 6.41 12.64 -30.45
N LEU A 87 7.14 13.65 -29.95
CA LEU A 87 7.16 14.98 -30.59
C LEU A 87 8.49 15.31 -31.28
N GLY A 88 9.61 14.87 -30.70
CA GLY A 88 10.96 15.15 -31.20
C GLY A 88 11.61 16.43 -30.68
N THR A 89 10.90 17.24 -29.89
CA THR A 89 11.42 18.51 -29.35
C THR A 89 12.63 18.32 -28.43
N THR A 90 12.63 17.28 -27.58
CA THR A 90 13.77 16.96 -26.71
C THR A 90 15.00 16.59 -27.52
N LEU A 91 14.87 15.63 -28.44
CA LEU A 91 15.99 15.16 -29.27
C LEU A 91 16.57 16.29 -30.13
N SER A 92 15.72 17.10 -30.75
CA SER A 92 16.16 18.25 -31.56
C SER A 92 16.97 19.24 -30.74
N ARG A 93 16.46 19.60 -29.56
CA ARG A 93 17.16 20.52 -28.66
C ARG A 93 18.50 19.99 -28.15
N ILE A 94 18.56 18.71 -27.77
CA ILE A 94 19.82 18.09 -27.31
C ILE A 94 20.81 17.96 -28.46
N LYS A 95 20.38 17.54 -29.65
CA LYS A 95 21.23 17.51 -30.86
C LYS A 95 21.86 18.88 -31.12
N ASN A 96 21.04 19.93 -31.10
CA ASN A 96 21.51 21.31 -31.28
C ASN A 96 22.47 21.75 -30.16
N SER A 97 22.19 21.38 -28.90
CA SER A 97 23.05 21.72 -27.76
C SER A 97 24.42 21.06 -27.86
N ILE A 98 24.49 19.77 -28.18
CA ILE A 98 25.75 19.02 -28.32
C ILE A 98 26.54 19.55 -29.53
N GLN A 99 25.90 19.84 -30.65
CA GLN A 99 26.57 20.43 -31.82
C GLN A 99 27.24 21.77 -31.47
N LYS A 100 26.58 22.63 -30.67
CA LYS A 100 27.15 23.91 -30.21
C LYS A 100 28.39 23.76 -29.33
N THR A 101 28.60 22.61 -28.68
CA THR A 101 29.83 22.37 -27.89
C THR A 101 31.07 22.10 -28.75
N GLY A 102 30.89 21.93 -30.06
CA GLY A 102 31.96 21.58 -31.01
C GLY A 102 32.16 20.09 -31.21
N ALA A 103 31.09 19.28 -31.07
CA ALA A 103 31.12 17.86 -31.42
C ALA A 103 31.42 17.66 -32.92
N ALA A 104 32.19 16.63 -33.26
CA ALA A 104 32.59 16.34 -34.65
C ALA A 104 31.41 15.84 -35.49
N ALA A 105 30.52 15.05 -34.89
CA ALA A 105 29.28 14.58 -35.50
C ALA A 105 28.25 14.26 -34.41
N VAL A 106 26.96 14.50 -34.70
CA VAL A 106 25.86 14.15 -33.79
C VAL A 106 24.75 13.47 -34.59
N THR A 107 24.52 12.19 -34.30
CA THR A 107 23.47 11.36 -34.91
C THR A 107 22.40 11.02 -33.87
N THR A 108 21.21 10.67 -34.34
CA THR A 108 20.00 10.42 -33.54
C THR A 108 19.36 9.10 -33.95
N HIS A 109 19.13 8.21 -33.00
CA HIS A 109 18.68 6.84 -33.25
C HIS A 109 17.52 6.52 -32.33
N VAL A 110 16.38 6.11 -32.91
CA VAL A 110 15.18 5.82 -32.14
C VAL A 110 14.60 4.47 -32.54
N LEU A 111 14.14 3.70 -31.55
CA LEU A 111 13.44 2.44 -31.81
C LEU A 111 12.07 2.66 -32.45
N PHE A 112 11.16 3.39 -31.79
CA PHE A 112 9.81 3.63 -32.30
C PHE A 112 9.45 5.11 -32.40
N ALA A 113 8.73 5.50 -33.46
CA ALA A 113 8.13 6.82 -33.57
C ALA A 113 6.59 6.75 -33.63
N ASP A 114 5.94 7.72 -32.99
CA ASP A 114 4.48 7.82 -32.92
C ASP A 114 3.93 8.41 -34.21
N LYS A 115 3.10 7.67 -34.94
CA LYS A 115 2.54 8.13 -36.23
C LYS A 115 1.63 9.35 -36.10
N THR A 116 0.96 9.51 -34.95
CA THR A 116 -0.06 10.53 -34.73
C THR A 116 0.59 11.86 -34.36
N PHE A 117 1.62 11.84 -33.53
CA PHE A 117 2.16 13.05 -32.91
C PHE A 117 3.56 13.45 -33.40
N TRP A 118 4.32 12.55 -34.03
CA TRP A 118 5.66 12.87 -34.48
C TRP A 118 5.66 13.86 -35.65
N SER A 119 6.34 14.99 -35.46
CA SER A 119 6.58 15.97 -36.52
C SER A 119 7.98 15.82 -37.11
N LYS A 120 8.03 15.40 -38.38
CA LYS A 120 9.28 15.32 -39.17
C LYS A 120 9.95 16.68 -39.35
N ASP A 121 9.19 17.76 -39.27
CA ASP A 121 9.69 19.14 -39.39
C ASP A 121 10.51 19.58 -38.15
N ILE A 122 10.34 18.89 -37.01
CA ILE A 122 11.11 19.16 -35.78
C ILE A 122 12.42 18.36 -35.79
N ILE A 123 12.33 17.07 -36.11
CA ILE A 123 13.48 16.18 -36.23
C ILE A 123 13.15 14.95 -37.08
N VAL A 124 14.13 14.55 -37.89
CA VAL A 124 14.19 13.23 -38.52
C VAL A 124 15.39 12.49 -37.92
N PRO A 125 15.19 11.33 -37.26
CA PRO A 125 16.30 10.56 -36.74
C PRO A 125 17.09 9.91 -37.88
N ASP A 126 18.39 9.74 -37.66
CA ASP A 126 19.31 9.08 -38.59
C ASP A 126 19.02 7.57 -38.69
N TYR A 127 18.46 6.98 -37.62
CA TYR A 127 17.89 5.64 -37.62
C TYR A 127 16.51 5.65 -36.94
N LEU A 128 15.53 4.97 -37.57
CA LEU A 128 14.22 4.70 -37.01
C LEU A 128 13.90 3.22 -37.18
N GLY A 129 13.65 2.50 -36.08
CA GLY A 129 13.29 1.08 -36.14
C GLY A 129 11.92 0.85 -36.79
N ALA A 130 10.86 1.43 -36.23
CA ALA A 130 9.53 1.39 -36.84
C ALA A 130 8.65 2.58 -36.42
N THR A 131 7.48 2.70 -37.07
CA THR A 131 6.43 3.65 -36.66
C THR A 131 5.23 2.90 -36.09
N LEU A 132 4.66 3.39 -35.00
CA LEU A 132 3.54 2.76 -34.28
C LEU A 132 2.34 3.71 -34.23
N GLU A 133 1.13 3.13 -34.26
CA GLU A 133 -0.07 3.86 -33.85
C GLU A 133 0.03 4.24 -32.37
N HIS A 134 -0.66 5.32 -31.96
CA HIS A 134 -0.55 5.85 -30.60
C HIS A 134 -0.78 4.79 -29.52
N ASP A 135 -1.87 4.01 -29.60
CA ASP A 135 -2.17 2.97 -28.61
C ASP A 135 -1.08 1.88 -28.54
N ALA A 136 -0.48 1.52 -29.67
CA ALA A 136 0.61 0.56 -29.72
C ALA A 136 1.90 1.13 -29.09
N MET A 137 2.15 2.43 -29.26
CA MET A 137 3.23 3.15 -28.57
C MET A 137 3.03 3.12 -27.05
N LEU A 138 1.81 3.42 -26.58
CA LEU A 138 1.47 3.39 -25.16
C LEU A 138 1.66 2.00 -24.54
N ASN A 139 1.25 0.96 -25.26
CA ASN A 139 1.44 -0.43 -24.83
C ASN A 139 2.93 -0.84 -24.82
N PHE A 140 3.74 -0.33 -25.74
CA PHE A 140 5.20 -0.53 -25.71
C PHE A 140 5.82 0.14 -24.47
N CYS A 141 5.46 1.40 -24.19
CA CYS A 141 5.91 2.09 -22.98
C CYS A 141 5.54 1.29 -21.72
N ASN A 142 4.31 0.74 -21.64
CA ASN A 142 3.93 -0.19 -20.57
C ASN A 142 4.89 -1.37 -20.44
N ALA A 143 5.01 -2.11 -21.52
CA ALA A 143 5.73 -3.37 -21.57
C ALA A 143 7.20 -3.17 -21.19
N SER A 144 7.79 -2.03 -21.58
CA SER A 144 9.16 -1.68 -21.21
C SER A 144 9.33 -1.51 -19.70
N VAL A 145 8.44 -0.79 -19.02
CA VAL A 145 8.47 -0.60 -17.56
C VAL A 145 8.25 -1.94 -16.86
N LEU A 146 7.28 -2.74 -17.30
CA LEU A 146 7.03 -4.08 -16.77
C LEU A 146 8.23 -5.02 -16.96
N ALA A 147 8.93 -4.88 -18.08
CA ALA A 147 10.10 -5.68 -18.37
C ALA A 147 11.28 -5.31 -17.46
N LEU A 148 11.47 -4.03 -17.15
CA LEU A 148 12.42 -3.57 -16.13
C LEU A 148 12.08 -4.16 -14.75
N GLN A 149 10.79 -4.16 -14.39
CA GLN A 149 10.32 -4.72 -13.12
C GLN A 149 10.59 -6.24 -13.05
N SER A 150 10.27 -7.00 -14.09
CA SER A 150 10.50 -8.45 -14.12
C SER A 150 11.97 -8.88 -13.90
N ARG A 151 12.93 -7.95 -14.01
CA ARG A 151 14.36 -8.17 -13.83
C ARG A 151 14.97 -7.39 -12.67
N SER A 152 14.15 -6.74 -11.83
CA SER A 152 14.62 -5.93 -10.69
C SER A 152 15.63 -4.86 -11.14
N ILE A 153 15.37 -4.24 -12.30
CA ILE A 153 16.15 -3.11 -12.81
C ILE A 153 15.50 -1.82 -12.31
N PRO A 154 16.20 -1.00 -11.50
CA PRO A 154 15.65 0.27 -11.01
C PRO A 154 15.31 1.22 -12.17
N TYR A 155 14.15 1.85 -12.10
CA TYR A 155 13.76 2.89 -13.06
C TYR A 155 14.51 4.22 -12.81
N LEU A 156 14.86 4.49 -11.56
CA LEU A 156 15.62 5.66 -11.11
C LEU A 156 17.08 5.59 -11.57
N THR A 157 17.60 6.68 -12.14
CA THR A 157 18.99 6.79 -12.61
C THR A 157 19.81 7.88 -11.91
N ASP A 158 19.19 8.71 -11.06
CA ASP A 158 19.86 9.90 -10.50
C ASP A 158 20.78 9.59 -9.32
N PHE A 159 20.81 8.33 -8.86
CA PHE A 159 21.39 7.92 -7.59
C PHE A 159 22.38 6.76 -7.76
N PRO A 160 23.35 6.60 -6.85
CA PRO A 160 24.35 5.53 -6.95
C PRO A 160 23.72 4.16 -6.72
N PHE A 161 24.24 3.13 -7.40
CA PHE A 161 23.82 1.75 -7.17
C PHE A 161 24.93 0.94 -6.52
N PHE A 162 24.56 0.03 -5.63
CA PHE A 162 25.45 -1.05 -5.26
C PHE A 162 25.54 -2.08 -6.40
N LYS A 163 26.73 -2.66 -6.60
CA LYS A 163 26.90 -3.84 -7.43
C LYS A 163 25.97 -4.93 -6.92
N ARG A 164 25.31 -5.63 -7.85
CA ARG A 164 24.36 -6.69 -7.49
C ARG A 164 25.11 -7.78 -6.71
N PHE A 165 24.61 -8.13 -5.54
CA PHE A 165 25.21 -9.14 -4.67
C PHE A 165 24.23 -10.27 -4.39
N ARG A 166 24.77 -11.42 -3.99
CA ARG A 166 24.00 -12.64 -3.72
C ARG A 166 23.92 -12.87 -2.22
N ILE A 167 22.73 -13.14 -1.72
CA ILE A 167 22.46 -13.50 -0.33
C ILE A 167 21.66 -14.82 -0.28
N ALA A 168 21.86 -15.63 0.75
CA ALA A 168 20.99 -16.79 0.98
C ALA A 168 19.57 -16.30 1.27
N GLN A 169 18.54 -16.98 0.77
CA GLN A 169 17.16 -16.53 0.91
C GLN A 169 16.76 -16.36 2.40
N GLY A 170 17.14 -17.32 3.26
CA GLY A 170 16.91 -17.23 4.71
C GLY A 170 17.71 -16.14 5.44
N SER A 171 18.64 -15.46 4.75
CA SER A 171 19.40 -14.32 5.29
C SER A 171 18.91 -12.98 4.75
N LEU A 172 17.98 -12.96 3.77
CA LEU A 172 17.39 -11.72 3.26
C LEU A 172 16.69 -10.94 4.37
N SER A 173 16.04 -11.64 5.30
CA SER A 173 15.41 -11.01 6.47
C SER A 173 16.41 -10.24 7.34
N ALA A 174 17.70 -10.58 7.34
CA ALA A 174 18.69 -9.88 8.16
C ALA A 174 18.93 -8.45 7.67
N ILE A 175 19.04 -8.24 6.35
CA ILE A 175 19.20 -6.89 5.78
C ILE A 175 17.89 -6.10 5.76
N LEU A 176 16.74 -6.77 5.72
CA LEU A 176 15.43 -6.09 5.75
C LEU A 176 14.97 -5.70 7.16
N ASN A 177 15.60 -6.23 8.21
CA ASN A 177 15.19 -6.00 9.61
C ASN A 177 16.29 -5.33 10.44
N LEU A 178 17.01 -4.38 9.86
CA LEU A 178 18.01 -3.59 10.58
C LEU A 178 17.34 -2.62 11.55
N PHE A 179 17.95 -2.42 12.72
CA PHE A 179 17.32 -1.73 13.85
C PHE A 179 16.97 -0.27 13.55
N ASP A 180 17.87 0.46 12.87
CA ASP A 180 17.66 1.87 12.53
C ASP A 180 16.91 2.07 11.20
N TRP A 181 16.34 0.99 10.64
CA TRP A 181 15.72 0.99 9.32
C TRP A 181 14.34 0.33 9.34
N ARG A 182 13.32 1.11 9.01
CA ARG A 182 11.95 0.64 8.81
C ARG A 182 11.79 0.16 7.37
N CYS A 183 11.48 -1.12 7.20
CA CYS A 183 11.34 -1.74 5.89
C CYS A 183 9.87 -1.87 5.48
N PHE A 184 9.58 -1.43 4.26
CA PHE A 184 8.27 -1.51 3.62
C PHE A 184 8.39 -2.32 2.33
N CYS A 185 7.63 -3.41 2.23
CA CYS A 185 7.46 -4.12 0.97
C CYS A 185 6.50 -3.31 0.09
N ILE A 186 6.96 -2.88 -1.07
CA ILE A 186 6.18 -2.11 -2.05
C ILE A 186 5.96 -2.92 -3.32
N SER A 187 6.16 -4.24 -3.23
CA SER A 187 5.98 -5.11 -4.37
C SER A 187 4.52 -5.18 -4.80
N ASN A 188 4.25 -5.21 -6.10
CA ASN A 188 2.90 -5.44 -6.63
C ASN A 188 2.57 -6.94 -6.73
N SER A 189 1.30 -7.25 -6.99
CA SER A 189 0.82 -8.63 -7.17
C SER A 189 1.48 -9.37 -8.34
N ARG A 190 2.09 -8.68 -9.31
CA ARG A 190 2.80 -9.29 -10.44
C ARG A 190 4.24 -9.66 -10.12
N GLU A 191 4.90 -8.93 -9.23
CA GLU A 191 6.29 -9.19 -8.85
C GLU A 191 6.41 -10.49 -8.05
N THR A 192 5.38 -10.82 -7.27
CA THR A 192 5.23 -12.15 -6.63
C THR A 192 5.09 -13.30 -7.63
N LEU A 193 4.67 -13.03 -8.89
CA LEU A 193 4.62 -14.04 -9.97
C LEU A 193 5.95 -14.16 -10.74
N THR A 194 6.86 -13.19 -10.64
CA THR A 194 8.11 -13.13 -11.41
C THR A 194 9.37 -13.41 -10.58
N ASP A 195 9.23 -13.95 -9.38
CA ASP A 195 10.31 -14.14 -8.41
C ASP A 195 11.04 -12.82 -8.08
N THR A 196 10.34 -11.68 -8.09
CA THR A 196 10.93 -10.37 -7.75
C THR A 196 10.25 -9.73 -6.55
N ALA A 197 10.99 -8.92 -5.81
CA ALA A 197 10.48 -8.18 -4.67
C ALA A 197 11.20 -6.83 -4.52
N TYR A 198 10.45 -5.84 -4.04
CA TYR A 198 10.85 -4.45 -3.91
C TYR A 198 10.60 -3.97 -2.50
N TYR A 199 11.64 -3.38 -1.92
CA TYR A 199 11.57 -2.85 -0.57
C TYR A 199 12.06 -1.41 -0.53
N THR A 200 11.43 -0.61 0.31
CA THR A 200 11.92 0.70 0.72
C THR A 200 12.30 0.64 2.20
N LEU A 201 13.53 1.01 2.50
CA LEU A 201 14.10 1.07 3.84
C LEU A 201 14.23 2.54 4.23
N LEU A 202 13.39 2.98 5.16
CA LEU A 202 13.38 4.35 5.69
C LEU A 202 14.16 4.39 7.01
N PRO A 203 15.05 5.36 7.22
CA PRO A 203 15.75 5.49 8.50
C PRO A 203 14.76 5.77 9.64
N SER A 204 15.13 5.39 10.86
CA SER A 204 14.45 5.85 12.07
C SER A 204 14.57 7.37 12.22
N ASP A 205 13.74 7.96 13.05
CA ASP A 205 13.77 9.41 13.27
C ASP A 205 15.10 9.83 13.92
N GLU A 206 15.65 8.99 14.80
CA GLU A 206 16.95 9.17 15.47
C GLU A 206 18.08 9.15 14.46
N LEU A 207 18.11 8.14 13.58
CA LEU A 207 19.13 8.05 12.54
C LEU A 207 19.04 9.27 11.62
N ARG A 208 17.83 9.72 11.30
CA ARG A 208 17.61 10.91 10.47
C ARG A 208 18.10 12.18 11.13
N GLU A 209 17.80 12.38 12.41
CA GLU A 209 18.28 13.54 13.17
C GLU A 209 19.80 13.53 13.34
N ARG A 210 20.40 12.36 13.65
CA ARG A 210 21.85 12.21 13.74
C ARG A 210 22.55 12.54 12.42
N VAL A 211 22.04 12.02 11.31
CA VAL A 211 22.56 12.33 9.96
C VAL A 211 22.41 13.83 9.68
N SER A 212 21.25 14.41 9.96
CA SER A 212 21.00 15.84 9.75
C SER A 212 21.98 16.70 10.56
N ARG A 213 22.18 16.37 11.84
CA ARG A 213 23.12 17.07 12.72
C ARG A 213 24.56 16.91 12.25
N PHE A 214 24.95 15.71 11.85
CA PHE A 214 26.30 15.42 11.35
C PHE A 214 26.61 16.17 10.05
N LEU A 215 25.65 16.26 9.13
CA LEU A 215 25.86 16.89 7.83
C LEU A 215 25.74 18.42 7.88
N PHE A 216 24.76 18.96 8.61
CA PHE A 216 24.38 20.38 8.53
C PHE A 216 24.44 21.13 9.87
N GLY A 217 24.69 20.45 10.99
CA GLY A 217 24.63 21.04 12.33
C GLY A 217 23.23 21.03 12.95
N ASP A 218 23.10 21.63 14.14
CA ASP A 218 21.84 21.65 14.90
C ASP A 218 20.79 22.56 14.25
N GLY A 219 19.53 22.10 14.23
CA GLY A 219 18.37 22.88 13.74
C GLY A 219 18.02 22.71 12.25
N PHE A 220 18.75 21.89 11.49
CA PHE A 220 18.62 21.79 10.02
C PHE A 220 17.80 20.57 9.52
N SER A 221 16.93 19.98 10.35
CA SER A 221 16.14 18.80 9.95
C SER A 221 15.10 19.06 8.83
N SER A 222 14.87 20.32 8.46
CA SER A 222 14.03 20.71 7.31
C SER A 222 14.76 20.65 5.97
N VAL A 223 16.10 20.58 5.96
CA VAL A 223 16.92 20.56 4.74
C VAL A 223 16.79 19.24 3.97
N ILE A 224 16.55 18.13 4.68
CA ILE A 224 16.42 16.80 4.06
C ILE A 224 14.94 16.53 3.74
N GLU A 225 14.61 16.42 2.45
CA GLU A 225 13.26 16.07 2.00
C GLU A 225 13.03 14.55 2.03
N ILE A 226 13.90 13.79 1.35
CA ILE A 226 13.83 12.33 1.26
C ILE A 226 15.19 11.73 1.63
N MET A 227 15.16 10.71 2.47
CA MET A 227 16.31 9.87 2.78
C MET A 227 15.84 8.42 2.93
N LYS A 228 16.38 7.51 2.11
CA LYS A 228 16.00 6.09 2.10
C LYS A 228 17.00 5.20 1.38
N VAL A 229 16.86 3.89 1.53
CA VAL A 229 17.52 2.88 0.69
C VAL A 229 16.44 2.02 0.03
N ARG A 230 16.51 1.86 -1.28
CA ARG A 230 15.64 0.94 -2.04
C ARG A 230 16.37 -0.38 -2.25
N ALA A 231 15.69 -1.52 -2.04
CA ALA A 231 16.21 -2.84 -2.36
C ALA A 231 15.39 -3.48 -3.48
N PHE A 232 16.08 -3.89 -4.54
CA PHE A 232 15.53 -4.57 -5.70
C PHE A 232 16.02 -6.01 -5.67
N VAL A 233 15.10 -6.95 -5.42
CA VAL A 233 15.40 -8.34 -5.11
C VAL A 233 14.85 -9.25 -6.19
N ARG A 234 15.67 -10.23 -6.59
CA ARG A 234 15.28 -11.32 -7.48
C ARG A 234 15.62 -12.67 -6.86
N HIS A 235 14.61 -13.49 -6.62
CA HIS A 235 14.76 -14.84 -6.10
C HIS A 235 15.17 -15.80 -7.22
N ARG A 236 16.17 -16.66 -6.96
CA ARG A 236 16.61 -17.72 -7.87
C ARG A 236 17.08 -18.92 -7.06
N GLY A 237 16.22 -19.93 -6.94
CA GLY A 237 16.48 -21.11 -6.14
C GLY A 237 16.68 -20.73 -4.66
N ARG A 238 17.81 -21.13 -4.06
CA ARG A 238 18.11 -20.86 -2.63
C ARG A 238 18.71 -19.48 -2.34
N TYR A 239 18.86 -18.65 -3.37
CA TYR A 239 19.54 -17.36 -3.27
C TYR A 239 18.65 -16.23 -3.76
N SER A 240 18.83 -15.07 -3.14
CA SER A 240 18.28 -13.79 -3.59
C SER A 240 19.41 -12.94 -4.15
N TRP A 241 19.20 -12.37 -5.33
CA TRP A 241 20.07 -11.37 -5.92
C TRP A 241 19.53 -9.99 -5.59
N VAL A 242 20.34 -9.18 -4.93
CA VAL A 242 19.92 -7.89 -4.38
C VAL A 242 20.72 -6.76 -5.02
N ARG A 243 20.03 -5.69 -5.42
CA ARG A 243 20.62 -4.41 -5.79
C ARG A 243 20.06 -3.33 -4.86
N LEU A 244 20.94 -2.57 -4.23
CA LEU A 244 20.57 -1.49 -3.33
C LEU A 244 20.77 -0.13 -4.02
N VAL A 245 19.82 0.78 -3.83
CA VAL A 245 19.84 2.15 -4.37
C VAL A 245 19.53 3.12 -3.23
N PRO A 246 20.55 3.72 -2.58
CA PRO A 246 20.32 4.79 -1.63
C PRO A 246 19.84 6.06 -2.35
N ILE A 247 18.92 6.79 -1.72
CA ILE A 247 18.28 7.98 -2.25
C ILE A 247 18.35 9.08 -1.20
N PHE A 248 18.82 10.26 -1.61
CA PHE A 248 18.92 11.44 -0.76
C PHE A 248 18.53 12.69 -1.54
N THR A 249 17.50 13.41 -1.08
CA THR A 249 17.08 14.68 -1.69
C THR A 249 17.04 15.80 -0.65
N LEU A 250 17.33 17.00 -1.14
CA LEU A 250 17.43 18.22 -0.35
C LEU A 250 16.26 19.15 -0.68
N ALA A 251 15.95 20.05 0.25
CA ALA A 251 15.01 21.15 0.08
C ALA A 251 15.48 22.12 -1.02
N PRO A 252 14.66 23.09 -1.47
CA PRO A 252 15.09 24.08 -2.45
C PRO A 252 16.32 24.89 -1.99
N VAL A 253 17.17 25.30 -2.94
CA VAL A 253 18.39 26.11 -2.68
C VAL A 253 18.60 27.16 -3.75
N ASP A 254 19.25 28.26 -3.39
CA ASP A 254 19.70 29.26 -4.37
C ASP A 254 20.88 28.72 -5.21
N ALA A 255 20.83 28.94 -6.51
CA ALA A 255 21.82 28.47 -7.47
C ALA A 255 23.24 29.01 -7.19
N ALA A 256 23.37 30.17 -6.55
CA ALA A 256 24.68 30.72 -6.18
C ALA A 256 25.30 29.97 -4.98
N GLN A 257 24.48 29.36 -4.13
CA GLN A 257 24.96 28.71 -2.89
C GLN A 257 25.42 27.26 -3.10
N ILE A 258 24.87 26.56 -4.09
CA ILE A 258 25.16 25.12 -4.26
C ILE A 258 26.63 24.85 -4.56
N GLY A 259 27.33 25.78 -5.22
CA GLY A 259 28.77 25.68 -5.45
C GLY A 259 29.58 25.66 -4.15
N MET A 260 29.17 26.44 -3.15
CA MET A 260 29.81 26.44 -1.82
C MET A 260 29.57 25.12 -1.09
N THR A 261 28.34 24.59 -1.14
CA THR A 261 28.01 23.28 -0.55
C THR A 261 28.84 22.17 -1.21
N LEU A 262 28.95 22.16 -2.55
CA LEU A 262 29.75 21.18 -3.27
C LEU A 262 31.22 21.30 -2.94
N SER A 263 31.79 22.51 -2.91
CA SER A 263 33.19 22.71 -2.52
C SER A 263 33.44 22.19 -1.12
N GLY A 264 32.63 22.58 -0.14
CA GLY A 264 32.79 22.15 1.26
C GLY A 264 32.71 20.64 1.43
N LEU A 265 31.84 19.97 0.64
CA LEU A 265 31.78 18.50 0.62
C LEU A 265 33.04 17.89 0.00
N LEU A 266 33.50 18.41 -1.15
CA LEU A 266 34.71 17.91 -1.81
C LEU A 266 35.99 18.19 -1.02
N ASP A 267 36.06 19.30 -0.29
CA ASP A 267 37.16 19.62 0.63
C ASP A 267 37.36 18.53 1.68
N ARG A 268 36.27 17.90 2.11
CA ARG A 268 36.29 16.82 3.09
C ARG A 268 36.56 15.44 2.47
N LEU A 269 36.07 15.21 1.26
CA LEU A 269 36.19 13.91 0.59
C LEU A 269 37.51 13.75 -0.19
N LEU A 270 38.08 14.84 -0.68
CA LEU A 270 39.24 14.87 -1.58
C LEU A 270 40.32 15.84 -1.10
N ALA A 271 40.44 16.04 0.23
CA ALA A 271 41.56 16.79 0.81
C ALA A 271 42.87 16.29 0.18
N ASP A 272 43.61 17.20 -0.45
CA ASP A 272 44.90 16.96 -1.14
C ASP A 272 44.86 16.34 -2.56
N ALA A 273 43.68 16.14 -3.17
CA ALA A 273 43.60 15.65 -4.56
C ALA A 273 43.75 16.81 -5.58
N PRO A 274 44.78 16.80 -6.46
CA PRO A 274 44.98 17.85 -7.47
C PRO A 274 43.85 17.95 -8.50
N SER A 275 42.95 16.96 -8.55
CA SER A 275 41.80 16.93 -9.46
C SER A 275 40.50 17.48 -8.86
N LYS A 276 40.50 17.95 -7.60
CA LYS A 276 39.33 18.59 -6.97
C LYS A 276 38.85 19.80 -7.79
N ASP A 277 39.77 20.69 -8.16
CA ASP A 277 39.44 21.93 -8.88
C ASP A 277 38.90 21.59 -10.29
N SER A 278 39.50 20.61 -10.96
CA SER A 278 39.01 20.12 -12.25
C SER A 278 37.58 19.53 -12.16
N LEU A 279 37.26 18.83 -11.06
CA LEU A 279 35.91 18.33 -10.80
C LEU A 279 34.94 19.49 -10.56
N LEU A 280 35.30 20.48 -9.74
CA LEU A 280 34.49 21.67 -9.47
C LEU A 280 34.19 22.49 -10.73
N GLU A 281 35.22 22.81 -11.52
CA GLU A 281 35.09 23.54 -12.79
C GLU A 281 34.14 22.83 -13.77
N SER A 282 34.14 21.50 -13.73
CA SER A 282 33.34 20.66 -14.59
C SER A 282 31.86 20.61 -14.23
N PHE A 283 31.49 21.07 -13.04
CA PHE A 283 30.11 21.20 -12.57
C PHE A 283 29.72 22.67 -12.39
N SER A 284 30.07 23.51 -13.37
CA SER A 284 29.70 24.92 -13.42
C SER A 284 28.18 25.15 -13.58
N SER A 285 27.43 24.16 -14.08
CA SER A 285 25.97 24.18 -14.05
C SER A 285 25.46 23.97 -12.62
N PRO A 286 24.67 24.89 -12.05
CA PRO A 286 24.13 24.73 -10.70
C PRO A 286 23.28 23.46 -10.54
N VAL A 287 22.58 23.02 -11.59
CA VAL A 287 21.80 21.77 -11.59
C VAL A 287 22.72 20.55 -11.54
N GLY A 288 23.83 20.58 -12.28
CA GLY A 288 24.85 19.54 -12.26
C GLY A 288 25.51 19.42 -10.89
N ALA A 289 25.89 20.56 -10.29
CA ALA A 289 26.44 20.62 -8.93
C ALA A 289 25.44 20.08 -7.89
N TYR A 290 24.17 20.48 -7.96
CA TYR A 290 23.12 20.00 -7.07
C TYR A 290 22.91 18.49 -7.18
N ARG A 291 22.91 17.94 -8.41
CA ARG A 291 22.81 16.50 -8.63
C ARG A 291 24.01 15.75 -8.03
N LEU A 292 25.22 16.27 -8.22
CA LEU A 292 26.42 15.64 -7.65
C LEU A 292 26.37 15.65 -6.12
N VAL A 293 25.96 16.75 -5.48
CA VAL A 293 25.77 16.81 -4.02
C VAL A 293 24.78 15.74 -3.56
N GLN A 294 23.60 15.64 -4.18
CA GLN A 294 22.61 14.60 -3.84
C GLN A 294 23.17 13.18 -4.04
N TYR A 295 23.92 12.94 -5.11
CA TYR A 295 24.55 11.66 -5.40
C TYR A 295 25.58 11.25 -4.34
N LEU A 296 26.45 12.18 -3.93
CA LEU A 296 27.46 11.95 -2.89
C LEU A 296 26.82 11.74 -1.50
N LEU A 297 25.78 12.50 -1.15
CA LEU A 297 25.04 12.29 0.10
C LEU A 297 24.29 10.94 0.08
N ALA A 298 23.75 10.53 -1.07
CA ALA A 298 23.17 9.19 -1.23
C ALA A 298 24.23 8.08 -1.06
N MET A 299 25.46 8.27 -1.55
CA MET A 299 26.56 7.34 -1.29
C MET A 299 26.86 7.23 0.22
N PHE A 300 26.85 8.35 0.94
CA PHE A 300 27.04 8.35 2.40
C PHE A 300 25.97 7.54 3.13
N ILE A 301 24.69 7.76 2.81
CA ILE A 301 23.58 7.01 3.43
C ILE A 301 23.63 5.52 3.08
N GLY A 302 23.97 5.18 1.84
CA GLY A 302 24.11 3.77 1.47
C GLY A 302 25.27 3.08 2.18
N ARG A 303 26.36 3.78 2.53
CA ARG A 303 27.44 3.23 3.36
C ARG A 303 26.99 2.99 4.80
N ILE A 304 26.24 3.91 5.41
CA ILE A 304 25.65 3.70 6.75
C ILE A 304 24.81 2.42 6.77
N TYR A 305 23.88 2.29 5.81
CA TYR A 305 23.07 1.09 5.66
C TYR A 305 23.92 -0.17 5.42
N GLY A 306 24.90 -0.05 4.51
CA GLY A 306 25.73 -1.17 4.08
C GLY A 306 26.57 -1.77 5.21
N TYR A 307 27.08 -0.95 6.14
CA TYR A 307 27.80 -1.42 7.32
C TYR A 307 26.93 -2.28 8.22
N GLU A 308 25.72 -1.80 8.53
CA GLU A 308 24.76 -2.57 9.35
C GLU A 308 24.34 -3.85 8.64
N ALA A 309 24.11 -3.80 7.32
CA ALA A 309 23.76 -4.97 6.53
C ALA A 309 24.85 -6.05 6.54
N ILE A 310 26.12 -5.65 6.41
CA ILE A 310 27.29 -6.54 6.49
C ILE A 310 27.42 -7.15 7.89
N GLU A 311 27.29 -6.33 8.94
CA GLU A 311 27.42 -6.79 10.32
C GLU A 311 26.36 -7.83 10.71
N MET A 312 25.13 -7.67 10.19
CA MET A 312 23.98 -8.51 10.54
C MET A 312 23.82 -9.75 9.66
N THR A 313 24.59 -9.87 8.57
CA THR A 313 24.40 -10.92 7.56
C THR A 313 25.60 -11.85 7.44
N PRO A 314 25.52 -13.08 7.96
CA PRO A 314 26.57 -14.07 7.79
C PRO A 314 26.90 -14.31 6.31
N GLY A 315 28.17 -14.18 5.95
CA GLY A 315 28.67 -14.41 4.58
C GLY A 315 28.58 -13.21 3.63
N LEU A 316 28.00 -12.08 4.04
CA LEU A 316 28.03 -10.84 3.26
C LEU A 316 29.28 -10.04 3.63
N ALA A 317 30.38 -10.23 2.90
CA ALA A 317 31.67 -9.64 3.28
C ALA A 317 31.86 -8.17 2.87
N ARG A 318 31.30 -7.75 1.72
CA ARG A 318 31.51 -6.39 1.19
C ARG A 318 30.38 -5.95 0.28
N LEU A 319 30.05 -4.66 0.38
CA LEU A 319 29.21 -3.94 -0.55
C LEU A 319 30.04 -2.84 -1.22
N SER A 320 29.93 -2.71 -2.54
CA SER A 320 30.64 -1.70 -3.33
C SER A 320 29.70 -1.03 -4.31
N TYR A 321 29.86 0.27 -4.52
CA TYR A 321 29.13 0.97 -5.57
C TYR A 321 29.54 0.50 -6.97
N ASP A 322 28.60 0.58 -7.90
CA ASP A 322 28.84 0.38 -9.31
C ASP A 322 29.41 1.67 -9.91
N ASP A 323 30.73 1.67 -10.09
CA ASP A 323 31.48 2.80 -10.62
C ASP A 323 31.10 3.14 -12.06
N GLN A 324 30.47 2.22 -12.79
CA GLN A 324 29.98 2.49 -14.15
C GLN A 324 28.82 3.48 -14.16
N GLU A 325 27.98 3.50 -13.13
CA GLU A 325 26.85 4.44 -13.04
C GLU A 325 27.35 5.87 -12.86
N ALA A 326 28.34 6.10 -11.98
CA ALA A 326 28.97 7.41 -11.84
C ALA A 326 29.57 7.90 -13.18
N LYS A 327 30.26 7.02 -13.90
CA LYS A 327 30.85 7.33 -15.21
C LYS A 327 29.79 7.69 -16.26
N ARG A 328 28.67 6.96 -16.29
CA ARG A 328 27.52 7.22 -17.19
C ARG A 328 26.83 8.56 -16.90
N HIS A 329 26.79 8.99 -15.64
CA HIS A 329 26.07 10.19 -15.21
C HIS A 329 26.91 11.47 -15.19
N PHE A 330 28.20 11.36 -14.87
CA PHE A 330 29.03 12.51 -14.51
C PHE A 330 30.33 12.62 -15.31
N SER A 331 30.62 11.63 -16.18
CA SER A 331 31.75 11.51 -17.12
C SER A 331 32.76 10.42 -16.73
N PRO A 332 33.21 9.60 -17.70
CA PRO A 332 34.26 8.60 -17.46
C PRO A 332 35.63 9.21 -17.11
N ARG A 333 35.87 10.49 -17.38
CA ARG A 333 37.15 11.17 -17.11
C ARG A 333 37.51 11.20 -15.63
N PHE A 334 36.51 11.13 -14.74
CA PHE A 334 36.68 11.22 -13.30
C PHE A 334 36.75 9.86 -12.60
N SER A 335 37.14 8.81 -13.33
CA SER A 335 37.14 7.43 -12.80
C SER A 335 38.01 7.26 -11.56
N ARG A 336 39.14 7.99 -11.46
CA ARG A 336 40.04 7.92 -10.30
C ARG A 336 39.44 8.63 -9.09
N GLU A 337 38.84 9.78 -9.33
CA GLU A 337 38.16 10.62 -8.36
C GLU A 337 36.98 9.88 -7.74
N TYR A 338 36.16 9.18 -8.52
CA TYR A 338 35.05 8.40 -7.97
C TYR A 338 35.50 7.28 -7.04
N VAL A 339 36.63 6.62 -7.34
CA VAL A 339 37.20 5.59 -6.45
C VAL A 339 37.74 6.22 -5.16
N ALA A 340 38.38 7.39 -5.26
CA ALA A 340 38.85 8.13 -4.09
C ALA A 340 37.68 8.61 -3.21
N ILE A 341 36.65 9.19 -3.83
CA ILE A 341 35.40 9.61 -3.20
C ILE A 341 34.74 8.42 -2.50
N ASP A 342 34.60 7.27 -3.15
CA ASP A 342 33.97 6.09 -2.53
C ASP A 342 34.69 5.66 -1.26
N ARG A 343 36.04 5.63 -1.27
CA ARG A 343 36.85 5.33 -0.08
C ARG A 343 36.72 6.38 1.01
N ALA A 344 36.69 7.66 0.63
CA ALA A 344 36.53 8.75 1.58
C ALA A 344 35.15 8.73 2.24
N ILE A 345 34.09 8.45 1.47
CA ILE A 345 32.73 8.28 1.98
C ILE A 345 32.64 7.03 2.86
N GLU A 346 33.30 5.93 2.48
CA GLU A 346 33.41 4.73 3.30
C GLU A 346 34.00 5.05 4.67
N LYS A 347 35.09 5.83 4.72
CA LYS A 347 35.69 6.34 5.98
C LYS A 347 34.74 7.27 6.73
N LEU A 348 34.13 8.24 6.06
CA LEU A 348 33.21 9.21 6.66
C LEU A 348 32.02 8.51 7.35
N ALA A 349 31.51 7.43 6.76
CA ALA A 349 30.43 6.63 7.34
C ALA A 349 30.89 5.80 8.55
N VAL A 350 32.16 5.39 8.62
CA VAL A 350 32.75 4.80 9.84
C VAL A 350 32.85 5.86 10.94
N ASP A 351 33.37 7.03 10.59
CA ASP A 351 33.53 8.14 11.51
C ASP A 351 32.15 8.55 12.08
N PHE A 352 31.09 8.61 11.27
CA PHE A 352 29.72 8.83 11.75
C PHE A 352 29.25 7.80 12.80
N GLY A 353 29.73 6.55 12.71
CA GLY A 353 29.42 5.49 13.67
C GLY A 353 30.20 5.62 14.99
N ALA A 354 31.34 6.32 15.00
CA ALA A 354 32.15 6.51 16.19
C ALA A 354 31.57 7.62 17.09
N SER A 355 31.52 7.38 18.40
CA SER A 355 31.07 8.37 19.38
C SER A 355 32.04 9.56 19.43
N GLY A 356 31.54 10.79 19.18
CA GLY A 356 32.32 12.02 19.32
C GLY A 356 32.90 12.61 18.02
N SER A 357 32.47 12.14 16.85
CA SER A 357 32.95 12.67 15.57
C SER A 357 32.51 14.11 15.30
N ASP A 358 33.44 14.92 14.79
CA ASP A 358 33.19 16.30 14.39
C ASP A 358 32.09 16.37 13.31
N CYS A 359 31.20 17.35 13.47
CA CYS A 359 30.18 17.66 12.46
C CYS A 359 30.85 18.11 11.15
N LEU A 360 30.33 17.64 10.01
CA LEU A 360 30.75 18.10 8.69
C LEU A 360 30.37 19.58 8.46
N ALA A 361 29.21 19.98 9.03
CA ALA A 361 28.66 21.34 9.04
C ALA A 361 28.65 22.01 7.65
N LEU A 362 28.13 21.29 6.65
CA LEU A 362 27.98 21.81 5.29
C LEU A 362 27.13 23.07 5.29
N THR A 363 27.62 24.11 4.62
CA THR A 363 26.85 25.32 4.38
C THR A 363 25.70 25.01 3.43
N TYR A 364 24.47 25.12 3.93
CA TYR A 364 23.25 24.96 3.13
C TYR A 364 22.17 25.91 3.67
N VAL A 365 21.66 26.79 2.80
CA VAL A 365 20.54 27.67 3.16
C VAL A 365 19.34 27.28 2.30
N GLN A 366 18.28 26.85 2.96
CA GLN A 366 17.03 26.51 2.29
C GLN A 366 16.43 27.78 1.67
N ALA A 367 16.15 27.73 0.37
CA ALA A 367 15.40 28.76 -0.35
C ALA A 367 13.90 28.46 -0.34
N GLU A 368 13.08 29.49 -0.60
CA GLU A 368 11.67 29.30 -0.88
C GLU A 368 11.46 29.03 -2.38
N ILE A 369 10.47 28.20 -2.70
CA ILE A 369 10.07 28.00 -4.10
C ILE A 369 9.50 29.33 -4.62
N PRO A 370 9.84 29.76 -5.86
CA PRO A 370 9.26 30.96 -6.43
C PRO A 370 7.74 30.92 -6.35
N LYS A 371 7.15 32.01 -5.83
CA LYS A 371 5.72 32.08 -5.51
C LYS A 371 4.83 31.70 -6.70
N GLN A 372 5.19 32.12 -7.91
CA GLN A 372 4.44 31.78 -9.12
C GLN A 372 4.41 30.26 -9.39
N ASP A 373 5.56 29.57 -9.31
CA ASP A 373 5.64 28.13 -9.52
C ASP A 373 4.89 27.35 -8.41
N PHE A 374 4.96 27.85 -7.17
CA PHE A 374 4.23 27.30 -6.04
C PHE A 374 2.71 27.45 -6.23
N ASP A 375 2.23 28.65 -6.54
CA ASP A 375 0.81 28.97 -6.69
C ASP A 375 0.17 28.20 -7.84
N VAL A 376 0.87 28.05 -8.98
CA VAL A 376 0.41 27.21 -10.11
C VAL A 376 0.29 25.75 -9.67
N SER A 377 1.36 25.19 -9.11
CA SER A 377 1.37 23.79 -8.68
C SER A 377 0.32 23.50 -7.59
N ALA A 378 0.13 24.44 -6.66
CA ALA A 378 -0.87 24.35 -5.60
C ALA A 378 -2.29 24.37 -6.17
N ARG A 379 -2.57 25.32 -7.10
CA ARG A 379 -3.84 25.41 -7.80
C ARG A 379 -4.16 24.15 -8.59
N ASP A 380 -3.19 23.61 -9.32
CA ASP A 380 -3.33 22.36 -10.05
C ASP A 380 -3.72 21.22 -9.11
N MET A 381 -3.01 21.07 -8.00
CA MET A 381 -3.31 20.04 -6.99
C MET A 381 -4.68 20.24 -6.32
N GLU A 382 -5.12 21.47 -6.08
CA GLU A 382 -6.46 21.77 -5.55
C GLU A 382 -7.55 21.35 -6.55
N ILE A 383 -7.38 21.68 -7.83
CA ILE A 383 -8.29 21.27 -8.92
C ILE A 383 -8.34 19.74 -9.01
N TYR A 384 -7.19 19.07 -8.99
CA TYR A 384 -7.10 17.62 -9.19
C TYR A 384 -7.66 16.82 -8.01
N SER A 385 -7.41 17.30 -6.78
CA SER A 385 -7.99 16.70 -5.56
C SER A 385 -9.51 16.92 -5.45
N GLY A 386 -10.10 17.82 -6.24
CA GLY A 386 -11.55 18.05 -6.29
C GLY A 386 -12.10 18.82 -5.09
N LYS A 387 -11.23 19.59 -4.41
CA LYS A 387 -11.64 20.56 -3.39
C LYS A 387 -12.19 21.79 -4.10
N ASP A 388 -13.43 21.70 -4.59
CA ASP A 388 -14.15 22.86 -5.10
C ASP A 388 -14.35 23.89 -3.96
N PRO A 389 -13.83 25.12 -4.07
CA PRO A 389 -13.94 26.13 -3.03
C PRO A 389 -15.39 26.41 -2.61
N ALA A 390 -16.33 26.30 -3.56
CA ALA A 390 -17.76 26.57 -3.34
C ALA A 390 -18.49 25.46 -2.56
N ALA A 391 -17.97 24.23 -2.56
CA ALA A 391 -18.60 23.07 -1.90
C ALA A 391 -18.13 22.84 -0.45
N SER A 392 -17.23 23.69 0.05
CA SER A 392 -16.60 23.58 1.38
C SER A 392 -17.50 24.02 2.56
N ALA A 393 -18.67 24.59 2.28
CA ALA A 393 -19.56 25.18 3.30
C ALA A 393 -20.52 24.19 3.99
N SER A 394 -20.48 22.88 3.68
CA SER A 394 -21.40 21.91 4.29
C SER A 394 -20.73 21.08 5.41
N PRO A 395 -21.19 21.18 6.68
CA PRO A 395 -20.58 20.50 7.83
C PRO A 395 -20.70 18.96 7.80
N ALA A 396 -21.50 18.39 6.88
CA ALA A 396 -21.70 16.94 6.75
C ALA A 396 -20.54 16.17 6.06
N ARG A 397 -19.47 16.85 5.63
CA ARG A 397 -18.33 16.24 4.92
C ARG A 397 -17.07 16.00 5.75
N GLN A 398 -17.05 16.32 7.05
CA GLN A 398 -15.87 16.06 7.89
C GLN A 398 -15.56 14.56 8.09
N ASP A 399 -16.54 13.67 7.85
CA ASP A 399 -16.36 12.20 7.84
C ASP A 399 -16.08 11.61 6.44
N ALA A 400 -15.84 12.43 5.41
CA ALA A 400 -15.43 11.94 4.10
C ALA A 400 -14.03 11.31 4.22
N GLY A 401 -14.02 9.96 4.29
CA GLY A 401 -12.90 9.10 4.62
C GLY A 401 -11.55 9.51 4.03
N ALA A 402 -10.51 9.28 4.83
CA ALA A 402 -9.10 9.51 4.51
C ALA A 402 -8.79 9.18 3.04
N SER A 403 -8.52 10.20 2.22
CA SER A 403 -8.11 10.00 0.84
C SER A 403 -6.78 9.23 0.81
N ASN A 404 -6.68 8.25 -0.07
CA ASN A 404 -5.46 7.48 -0.23
C ASN A 404 -4.41 8.32 -0.98
N VAL A 405 -3.26 8.57 -0.34
CA VAL A 405 -2.17 9.41 -0.88
C VAL A 405 -1.68 8.91 -2.25
N LEU A 406 -1.55 7.59 -2.44
CA LEU A 406 -1.12 7.03 -3.72
C LEU A 406 -2.14 7.30 -4.83
N VAL A 407 -3.43 7.14 -4.54
CA VAL A 407 -4.51 7.42 -5.50
C VAL A 407 -4.56 8.91 -5.86
N GLU A 408 -4.42 9.80 -4.88
CA GLU A 408 -4.37 11.25 -5.15
C GLU A 408 -3.13 11.63 -5.98
N LEU A 409 -1.97 11.00 -5.74
CA LEU A 409 -0.78 11.20 -6.58
C LEU A 409 -0.99 10.69 -8.01
N LEU A 410 -1.53 9.48 -8.18
CA LEU A 410 -1.86 8.93 -9.50
C LEU A 410 -2.77 9.90 -10.27
N ASN A 411 -3.81 10.41 -9.61
CA ASN A 411 -4.71 11.41 -10.19
C ASN A 411 -3.97 12.67 -10.60
N ALA A 412 -3.09 13.19 -9.74
CA ALA A 412 -2.33 14.39 -10.04
C ALA A 412 -1.46 14.20 -11.29
N PHE A 413 -0.71 13.10 -11.40
CA PHE A 413 0.14 12.84 -12.55
C PHE A 413 -0.64 12.55 -13.84
N VAL A 414 -1.77 11.85 -13.76
CA VAL A 414 -2.67 11.67 -14.92
C VAL A 414 -3.25 13.01 -15.37
N ARG A 415 -3.60 13.90 -14.45
CA ARG A 415 -4.09 15.24 -14.80
C ARG A 415 -3.01 16.10 -15.45
N LEU A 416 -1.77 16.04 -14.97
CA LEU A 416 -0.65 16.70 -15.63
C LEU A 416 -0.49 16.27 -17.10
N HIS A 417 -0.76 15.00 -17.41
CA HIS A 417 -0.77 14.53 -18.80
C HIS A 417 -1.83 15.26 -19.64
N TYR A 418 -3.08 15.29 -19.18
CA TYR A 418 -4.17 15.92 -19.91
C TYR A 418 -4.03 17.44 -20.03
N GLU A 419 -3.53 18.10 -18.99
CA GLU A 419 -3.43 19.57 -18.92
C GLU A 419 -2.16 20.12 -19.58
N TYR A 420 -1.05 19.37 -19.57
CA TYR A 420 0.22 19.87 -20.11
C TYR A 420 0.74 19.07 -21.30
N GLU A 421 0.67 17.73 -21.25
CA GLU A 421 1.27 16.89 -22.28
C GLU A 421 0.47 16.96 -23.59
N LEU A 422 -0.84 16.69 -23.55
CA LEU A 422 -1.68 16.72 -24.77
C LEU A 422 -1.75 18.09 -25.44
N PRO A 423 -1.88 19.22 -24.70
CA PRO A 423 -1.82 20.55 -25.32
C PRO A 423 -0.47 20.83 -25.98
N ALA A 424 0.65 20.46 -25.36
CA ALA A 424 1.96 20.62 -25.96
C ALA A 424 2.15 19.81 -27.25
N ARG A 425 1.52 18.63 -27.34
CA ARG A 425 1.51 17.86 -28.59
C ARG A 425 0.79 18.62 -29.71
N LYS A 426 -0.36 19.22 -29.40
CA LYS A 426 -1.11 20.05 -30.37
C LYS A 426 -0.32 21.29 -30.79
N GLU A 427 0.38 21.94 -29.86
CA GLU A 427 1.26 23.08 -30.12
C GLU A 427 2.42 22.69 -31.05
N ALA A 428 3.10 21.58 -30.76
CA ALA A 428 4.20 21.10 -31.59
C ALA A 428 3.75 20.70 -33.01
N LEU A 429 2.57 20.09 -33.17
CA LEU A 429 1.99 19.79 -34.48
C LEU A 429 1.59 21.05 -35.25
N LYS A 430 1.12 22.08 -34.54
CA LYS A 430 0.75 23.37 -35.13
C LYS A 430 1.98 24.18 -35.57
N LEU A 431 3.00 24.26 -34.72
CA LEU A 431 4.16 25.13 -34.89
C LEU A 431 5.35 24.45 -35.59
N LYS A 432 5.40 23.11 -35.60
CA LYS A 432 6.41 22.33 -36.31
C LYS A 432 7.83 22.78 -35.93
N GLY A 433 8.74 22.97 -36.89
CA GLY A 433 10.11 23.40 -36.64
C GLY A 433 10.24 24.74 -35.89
N ASP A 434 9.22 25.61 -35.96
CA ASP A 434 9.21 26.91 -35.29
C ASP A 434 8.94 26.83 -33.79
N ILE A 435 8.58 25.65 -33.26
CA ILE A 435 8.26 25.44 -31.84
C ILE A 435 9.40 25.89 -30.90
N HIS A 436 10.65 25.80 -31.35
CA HIS A 436 11.81 26.22 -30.55
C HIS A 436 11.94 27.74 -30.44
N ASN A 437 11.40 28.48 -31.39
CA ASN A 437 11.43 29.95 -31.45
C ASN A 437 10.12 30.60 -30.98
N ALA A 438 9.06 29.80 -30.80
CA ALA A 438 7.76 30.27 -30.37
C ALA A 438 7.81 30.98 -29.01
N SER A 439 7.02 32.04 -28.86
CA SER A 439 6.88 32.74 -27.59
C SER A 439 6.10 31.89 -26.57
N ALA A 440 6.19 32.23 -25.27
CA ALA A 440 5.37 31.59 -24.24
C ALA A 440 3.86 31.81 -24.43
N LEU A 441 3.46 32.82 -25.22
CA LEU A 441 2.06 33.05 -25.60
C LEU A 441 1.60 32.08 -26.69
N ASP A 442 2.48 31.76 -27.65
CA ASP A 442 2.15 30.91 -28.79
C ASP A 442 2.27 29.40 -28.47
N ALA A 443 3.16 29.05 -27.53
CA ALA A 443 3.42 27.68 -27.10
C ALA A 443 3.58 27.58 -25.57
N PRO A 444 2.52 27.88 -24.78
CA PRO A 444 2.59 27.91 -23.33
C PRO A 444 3.02 26.58 -22.69
N HIS A 445 2.78 25.44 -23.34
CA HIS A 445 3.09 24.12 -22.79
C HIS A 445 4.41 23.54 -23.33
N ARG A 446 5.16 24.26 -24.17
CA ARG A 446 6.44 23.80 -24.75
C ARG A 446 7.41 23.26 -23.70
N ASP A 447 7.57 23.99 -22.60
CA ASP A 447 8.60 23.73 -21.58
C ASP A 447 8.12 22.84 -20.43
N ARG A 448 6.98 22.16 -20.58
CA ARG A 448 6.39 21.25 -19.57
C ARG A 448 7.35 20.22 -18.98
N LEU A 449 8.35 19.76 -19.74
CA LEU A 449 9.34 18.78 -19.28
C LEU A 449 10.33 19.34 -18.25
N HIS A 450 10.37 20.68 -18.09
CA HIS A 450 11.15 21.43 -17.10
C HIS A 450 10.28 21.93 -15.94
N PHE A 451 9.04 21.44 -15.86
CA PHE A 451 8.07 21.79 -14.83
C PHE A 451 7.51 20.50 -14.22
N GLY A 452 7.12 20.57 -12.96
CA GLY A 452 6.52 19.47 -12.23
C GLY A 452 6.14 19.91 -10.82
N LEU A 453 5.48 19.03 -10.09
CA LEU A 453 5.01 19.27 -8.74
C LEU A 453 6.18 19.20 -7.75
N PRO A 454 6.49 20.28 -7.03
CA PRO A 454 7.52 20.24 -5.98
C PRO A 454 7.10 19.37 -4.79
N TRP A 455 8.08 18.82 -4.08
CA TRP A 455 7.82 18.04 -2.86
C TRP A 455 7.00 18.82 -1.82
N SER A 456 7.32 20.09 -1.58
CA SER A 456 6.62 20.93 -0.61
C SER A 456 5.13 21.12 -0.96
N VAL A 457 4.80 21.29 -2.24
CA VAL A 457 3.41 21.41 -2.73
C VAL A 457 2.67 20.09 -2.56
N LEU A 458 3.27 18.97 -2.97
CA LEU A 458 2.69 17.63 -2.75
C LEU A 458 2.41 17.40 -1.26
N ALA A 459 3.39 17.71 -0.40
CA ALA A 459 3.27 17.56 1.04
C ALA A 459 2.18 18.46 1.64
N GLN A 460 2.05 19.72 1.19
CA GLN A 460 1.04 20.64 1.74
C GLN A 460 -0.37 20.28 1.27
N THR A 461 -0.57 19.97 -0.02
CA THR A 461 -1.91 19.79 -0.57
C THR A 461 -2.52 18.44 -0.19
N LEU A 462 -1.70 17.40 -0.12
CA LEU A 462 -2.11 16.06 0.33
C LEU A 462 -2.31 15.98 1.84
N PHE A 463 -1.70 16.90 2.61
CA PHE A 463 -1.84 16.98 4.07
C PHE A 463 -2.23 18.41 4.52
N PRO A 464 -3.46 18.89 4.25
CA PRO A 464 -3.86 20.30 4.39
C PRO A 464 -3.70 20.89 5.81
N SER A 465 -3.70 22.23 5.83
CA SER A 465 -3.29 23.19 6.86
C SER A 465 -3.71 22.91 8.31
N GLY A 466 -2.82 23.21 9.26
CA GLY A 466 -3.01 23.08 10.70
C GLY A 466 -2.28 21.89 11.36
N ARG A 467 -1.67 21.01 10.56
CA ARG A 467 -0.92 19.84 11.04
C ARG A 467 0.49 19.86 10.45
N ARG A 468 1.51 20.02 11.31
CA ARG A 468 2.95 19.94 10.96
C ARG A 468 3.21 18.69 10.11
N LEU A 469 4.06 18.79 9.07
CA LEU A 469 4.48 17.64 8.27
C LEU A 469 5.37 16.73 9.13
N THR A 470 4.74 15.80 9.85
CA THR A 470 5.41 14.80 10.68
C THR A 470 6.28 13.88 9.83
N ALA A 471 7.29 13.24 10.44
CA ALA A 471 8.13 12.24 9.77
C ALA A 471 7.27 11.18 9.05
N ARG A 472 6.22 10.68 9.72
CA ARG A 472 5.21 9.78 9.14
C ARG A 472 4.64 10.23 7.79
N ARG A 473 4.24 11.50 7.69
CA ARG A 473 3.61 12.00 6.46
C ARG A 473 4.61 12.13 5.32
N ARG A 474 5.85 12.48 5.64
CA ARG A 474 6.98 12.46 4.69
C ARG A 474 7.24 11.04 4.20
N ASP A 475 7.30 10.09 5.12
CA ASP A 475 7.54 8.69 4.82
C ASP A 475 6.44 8.12 3.92
N LEU A 476 5.17 8.37 4.24
CA LEU A 476 4.02 7.95 3.43
C LEU A 476 4.07 8.53 2.01
N LEU A 477 4.37 9.82 1.87
CA LEU A 477 4.51 10.47 0.57
C LEU A 477 5.70 9.91 -0.21
N SER A 478 6.84 9.70 0.45
CA SER A 478 8.05 9.11 -0.15
C SER A 478 7.81 7.70 -0.67
N LEU A 479 7.07 6.87 0.08
CA LEU A 479 6.69 5.53 -0.34
C LEU A 479 5.65 5.55 -1.47
N ALA A 480 4.68 6.46 -1.43
CA ALA A 480 3.71 6.58 -2.52
C ALA A 480 4.38 7.04 -3.83
N LEU A 481 5.38 7.93 -3.73
CA LEU A 481 6.21 8.33 -4.86
C LEU A 481 7.04 7.16 -5.41
N ASP A 482 7.50 6.24 -4.58
CA ASP A 482 8.23 5.05 -5.02
C ASP A 482 7.41 4.23 -6.03
N HIS A 483 6.13 3.96 -5.70
CA HIS A 483 5.24 3.23 -6.62
C HIS A 483 5.08 3.94 -7.96
N VAL A 484 4.71 5.22 -7.95
CA VAL A 484 4.44 5.95 -9.20
C VAL A 484 5.71 6.15 -10.03
N VAL A 485 6.89 6.19 -9.41
CA VAL A 485 8.17 6.22 -10.12
C VAL A 485 8.50 4.86 -10.72
N ASP A 486 8.34 3.77 -9.97
CA ASP A 486 8.63 2.42 -10.46
C ASP A 486 7.66 1.99 -11.58
N TRP A 487 6.44 2.54 -11.59
CA TRP A 487 5.47 2.38 -12.68
C TRP A 487 5.71 3.32 -13.86
N GLY A 488 6.73 4.18 -13.79
CA GLY A 488 7.05 5.15 -14.84
C GLY A 488 6.05 6.32 -14.94
N ILE A 489 5.08 6.43 -14.03
CA ILE A 489 4.03 7.47 -14.03
C ILE A 489 4.58 8.82 -13.60
N ALA A 490 5.49 8.82 -12.63
CA ALA A 490 6.16 10.02 -12.15
C ALA A 490 7.63 9.97 -12.52
N VAL A 491 8.12 11.05 -13.12
CA VAL A 491 9.52 11.21 -13.47
C VAL A 491 10.08 12.33 -12.61
N PRO A 492 10.99 12.02 -11.67
CA PRO A 492 11.52 13.03 -10.78
C PRO A 492 12.53 13.89 -11.56
N ILE A 493 12.53 15.20 -11.42
CA ILE A 493 13.42 16.12 -12.15
C ILE A 493 14.08 17.11 -11.19
N LEU A 494 15.15 17.76 -11.66
CA LEU A 494 15.70 18.95 -11.03
C LEU A 494 15.22 20.16 -11.84
N ALA A 495 14.42 21.02 -11.20
CA ALA A 495 13.97 22.27 -11.78
C ALA A 495 14.91 23.40 -11.33
N ASN A 496 15.17 24.36 -12.22
CA ASN A 496 15.83 25.62 -11.89
C ASN A 496 14.93 26.77 -12.37
N ARG A 497 14.29 27.48 -11.42
CA ARG A 497 13.35 28.57 -11.70
C ARG A 497 13.70 29.76 -10.84
N ALA A 498 13.84 30.93 -11.47
CA ALA A 498 14.25 32.17 -10.80
C ALA A 498 15.48 31.99 -9.90
N ASN A 499 16.50 31.25 -10.39
CA ASN A 499 17.72 30.87 -9.65
C ASN A 499 17.51 30.00 -8.40
N VAL A 500 16.34 29.41 -8.22
CA VAL A 500 16.08 28.41 -7.18
C VAL A 500 16.06 27.02 -7.79
N ILE A 501 16.87 26.12 -7.24
CA ILE A 501 16.98 24.73 -7.65
C ILE A 501 16.22 23.86 -6.66
N PHE A 502 15.36 22.97 -7.16
CA PHE A 502 14.59 22.06 -6.34
C PHE A 502 14.22 20.76 -7.06
N ARG A 503 13.88 19.74 -6.27
CA ARG A 503 13.30 18.50 -6.79
C ARG A 503 11.82 18.70 -7.11
N ALA A 504 11.43 18.34 -8.33
CA ALA A 504 10.04 18.30 -8.75
C ALA A 504 9.70 16.94 -9.36
N TYR A 505 8.41 16.64 -9.50
CA TYR A 505 7.92 15.41 -10.09
C TYR A 505 6.96 15.76 -11.21
N ARG A 506 7.28 15.32 -12.43
CA ARG A 506 6.41 15.51 -13.61
C ARG A 506 5.73 14.22 -14.00
N HIS A 507 4.70 14.33 -14.85
CA HIS A 507 4.17 13.17 -15.54
C HIS A 507 5.28 12.50 -16.37
N GLY A 508 5.32 11.18 -16.27
CA GLY A 508 6.37 10.35 -16.81
C GLY A 508 6.07 9.82 -18.19
N GLU A 509 6.10 8.50 -18.31
CA GLU A 509 5.83 7.78 -19.55
C GLU A 509 4.43 8.13 -20.06
N ASP A 510 4.33 8.36 -21.38
CA ASP A 510 3.08 8.75 -22.05
C ASP A 510 1.94 7.74 -21.94
N ALA A 511 2.16 6.64 -21.23
CA ALA A 511 1.16 5.68 -20.89
C ALA A 511 0.29 6.21 -19.73
N PRO A 512 -1.01 6.43 -19.96
CA PRO A 512 -1.95 6.81 -18.91
C PRO A 512 -2.23 5.57 -18.03
N PHE A 513 -1.27 5.20 -17.19
CA PHE A 513 -1.46 4.18 -16.17
C PHE A 513 -2.29 4.72 -15.01
N ALA A 514 -3.07 3.83 -14.41
CA ALA A 514 -4.20 4.05 -13.48
C ALA A 514 -5.56 4.39 -14.13
N ASP A 515 -5.59 4.78 -15.41
CA ASP A 515 -6.85 4.90 -16.15
C ASP A 515 -7.26 3.59 -16.83
N GLN A 516 -6.39 2.56 -16.80
CA GLN A 516 -6.71 1.24 -17.36
C GLN A 516 -7.95 0.65 -16.69
N GLU A 517 -8.00 0.58 -15.36
CA GLU A 517 -9.14 0.01 -14.63
C GLU A 517 -10.43 0.80 -14.95
N ILE A 518 -10.31 2.12 -15.08
CA ILE A 518 -11.42 3.01 -15.43
C ILE A 518 -11.89 2.75 -16.87
N ALA A 519 -10.96 2.60 -17.81
CA ALA A 519 -11.23 2.27 -19.21
C ALA A 519 -11.88 0.89 -19.34
N LEU A 520 -11.41 -0.10 -18.57
CA LEU A 520 -12.01 -1.44 -18.55
C LEU A 520 -13.41 -1.43 -17.94
N VAL A 521 -13.65 -0.62 -16.90
CA VAL A 521 -15.01 -0.42 -16.36
C VAL A 521 -15.89 0.25 -17.41
N HIS A 522 -15.39 1.28 -18.11
CA HIS A 522 -16.11 1.91 -19.22
C HIS A 522 -16.47 0.89 -20.31
N ASP A 523 -15.50 0.12 -20.78
CA ASP A 523 -15.66 -0.91 -21.81
C ASP A 523 -16.70 -1.97 -21.36
N ALA A 524 -16.64 -2.43 -20.11
CA ALA A 524 -17.59 -3.38 -19.53
C ALA A 524 -19.01 -2.81 -19.39
N VAL A 525 -19.15 -1.57 -18.91
CA VAL A 525 -20.48 -0.92 -18.81
C VAL A 525 -21.05 -0.65 -20.20
N SER A 526 -20.23 -0.22 -21.16
CA SER A 526 -20.63 -0.05 -22.55
C SER A 526 -21.16 -1.35 -23.13
N GLY A 527 -20.44 -2.46 -22.94
CA GLY A 527 -20.90 -3.78 -23.38
C GLY A 527 -22.20 -4.19 -22.69
N PHE A 528 -22.31 -3.97 -21.37
CA PHE A 528 -23.52 -4.31 -20.61
C PHE A 528 -24.76 -3.58 -21.12
N LEU A 529 -24.66 -2.27 -21.32
CA LEU A 529 -25.76 -1.45 -21.85
C LEU A 529 -26.17 -1.87 -23.26
N GLU A 530 -25.19 -2.16 -24.12
CA GLU A 530 -25.40 -2.69 -25.47
C GLU A 530 -26.15 -4.04 -25.42
N GLY A 531 -25.69 -4.98 -24.59
CA GLY A 531 -26.29 -6.31 -24.48
C GLY A 531 -27.67 -6.31 -23.84
N ALA A 532 -27.90 -5.40 -22.89
CA ALA A 532 -29.20 -5.24 -22.24
C ALA A 532 -30.20 -4.44 -23.09
N GLY A 533 -29.77 -3.80 -24.18
CA GLY A 533 -30.60 -2.86 -24.95
C GLY A 533 -31.08 -1.67 -24.12
N ALA A 534 -30.26 -1.21 -23.16
CA ALA A 534 -30.62 -0.19 -22.17
C ALA A 534 -29.73 1.05 -22.28
N SER A 535 -30.27 2.22 -21.92
CA SER A 535 -29.50 3.48 -21.84
C SER A 535 -28.90 3.73 -20.45
N ASP A 536 -29.36 3.01 -19.43
CA ASP A 536 -28.92 3.15 -18.04
C ASP A 536 -28.90 1.81 -17.28
N LEU A 537 -28.21 1.78 -16.14
CA LEU A 537 -28.19 0.65 -15.20
C LEU A 537 -28.39 1.09 -13.74
N GLY A 538 -28.87 0.16 -12.91
CA GLY A 538 -29.05 0.37 -11.47
C GLY A 538 -27.76 0.22 -10.65
N ASN A 539 -27.76 0.75 -9.42
CA ASN A 539 -26.58 0.72 -8.53
C ASN A 539 -26.09 -0.71 -8.21
N ILE A 540 -27.01 -1.65 -7.91
CA ILE A 540 -26.64 -3.04 -7.60
C ILE A 540 -26.01 -3.70 -8.83
N GLU A 541 -26.55 -3.47 -10.02
CA GLU A 541 -26.03 -4.03 -11.27
C GLU A 541 -24.62 -3.52 -11.55
N LEU A 542 -24.37 -2.21 -11.37
CA LEU A 542 -23.03 -1.64 -11.53
C LEU A 542 -22.07 -2.27 -10.51
N GLU A 543 -22.45 -2.33 -9.24
CA GLU A 543 -21.61 -2.91 -8.19
C GLU A 543 -21.22 -4.35 -8.49
N LYS A 544 -22.18 -5.20 -8.88
CA LYS A 544 -21.89 -6.61 -9.19
C LYS A 544 -21.12 -6.76 -10.50
N LEU A 545 -21.41 -5.94 -11.52
CA LEU A 545 -20.63 -5.92 -12.76
C LEU A 545 -19.16 -5.58 -12.49
N MET A 546 -18.90 -4.56 -11.66
CA MET A 546 -17.54 -4.19 -11.27
C MET A 546 -16.83 -5.32 -10.51
N VAL A 547 -17.51 -5.99 -9.56
CA VAL A 547 -16.92 -7.14 -8.84
C VAL A 547 -16.60 -8.28 -9.80
N ILE A 548 -17.51 -8.62 -10.70
CA ILE A 548 -17.32 -9.69 -11.69
C ILE A 548 -16.16 -9.34 -12.62
N LEU A 549 -16.07 -8.10 -13.11
CA LEU A 549 -14.94 -7.60 -13.89
C LEU A 549 -13.62 -7.73 -13.14
N ILE A 550 -13.57 -7.35 -11.85
CA ILE A 550 -12.35 -7.46 -11.04
C ILE A 550 -11.94 -8.93 -10.86
N ARG A 551 -12.88 -9.83 -10.55
CA ARG A 551 -12.57 -11.27 -10.35
C ARG A 551 -12.08 -11.93 -11.64
N ILE A 552 -12.81 -11.76 -12.73
CA ILE A 552 -12.47 -12.36 -14.02
C ILE A 552 -11.22 -11.70 -14.59
N GLY A 553 -11.14 -10.37 -14.51
CA GLY A 553 -10.00 -9.60 -14.97
C GLY A 553 -8.71 -9.97 -14.26
N ALA A 554 -8.76 -10.21 -12.94
CA ALA A 554 -7.63 -10.72 -12.18
C ALA A 554 -7.32 -12.18 -12.55
N SER A 555 -8.32 -13.06 -12.61
CA SER A 555 -8.13 -14.49 -12.93
C SER A 555 -7.60 -14.74 -14.35
N ARG A 556 -7.88 -13.85 -15.30
CA ARG A 556 -7.37 -13.91 -16.69
C ARG A 556 -6.23 -12.93 -16.93
N GLU A 557 -5.81 -12.21 -15.90
CA GLU A 557 -4.72 -11.24 -15.87
C GLU A 557 -4.85 -10.17 -16.97
N PHE A 558 -6.07 -9.70 -17.24
CA PHE A 558 -6.30 -8.54 -18.11
C PHE A 558 -6.60 -7.26 -17.32
N LEU A 559 -6.80 -7.39 -16.00
CA LEU A 559 -6.91 -6.32 -15.01
C LEU A 559 -5.91 -6.62 -13.87
N GLU A 560 -5.19 -5.60 -13.41
CA GLU A 560 -4.26 -5.75 -12.29
C GLU A 560 -4.94 -5.39 -10.97
N VAL A 561 -4.78 -6.26 -9.97
CA VAL A 561 -5.10 -5.88 -8.60
C VAL A 561 -3.85 -5.24 -8.04
N ILE A 562 -3.81 -3.90 -8.04
CA ILE A 562 -2.76 -3.16 -7.35
C ILE A 562 -2.74 -3.62 -5.88
N THR A 563 -1.59 -3.65 -5.23
CA THR A 563 -1.48 -3.82 -3.78
C THR A 563 -0.85 -2.55 -3.26
N GLY A 564 -1.57 -1.75 -2.48
CA GLY A 564 -0.97 -0.51 -1.97
C GLY A 564 -0.02 -0.79 -0.81
N LEU A 565 0.50 0.31 -0.26
CA LEU A 565 1.74 0.42 0.53
C LEU A 565 1.93 -0.48 1.76
N SER A 566 0.84 -0.97 2.36
CA SER A 566 0.86 -1.89 3.51
C SER A 566 0.42 -3.30 3.13
N GLY A 567 0.28 -3.60 1.83
CA GLY A 567 -0.53 -4.71 1.34
C GLY A 567 -2.02 -4.58 1.69
N ASN A 568 -2.44 -3.48 2.35
CA ASN A 568 -3.80 -3.25 2.84
C ASN A 568 -4.37 -1.89 2.45
N ASP A 569 -3.56 -0.87 2.23
CA ASP A 569 -4.07 0.44 1.86
C ASP A 569 -4.34 0.55 0.37
N GLY A 570 -5.44 1.21 -0.02
CA GLY A 570 -5.44 1.98 -1.26
C GLY A 570 -5.72 1.27 -2.58
N VAL A 571 -6.21 0.04 -2.58
CA VAL A 571 -6.62 -0.61 -3.82
C VAL A 571 -8.06 -1.07 -3.74
N VAL A 572 -8.77 -0.91 -4.86
CA VAL A 572 -10.09 -1.52 -5.07
C VAL A 572 -9.95 -3.02 -4.83
N ARG A 573 -10.40 -3.47 -3.66
CA ARG A 573 -10.54 -4.87 -3.31
C ARG A 573 -11.99 -5.26 -3.40
N ILE A 574 -12.21 -6.57 -3.40
CA ILE A 574 -13.54 -7.12 -3.17
C ILE A 574 -13.68 -7.33 -1.67
N GLY A 575 -14.65 -6.62 -1.11
CA GLY A 575 -15.07 -6.79 0.29
C GLY A 575 -16.54 -7.12 0.30
N TYR A 576 -17.08 -7.26 1.49
CA TYR A 576 -18.45 -7.69 1.67
C TYR A 576 -19.21 -6.65 2.49
N TYR A 577 -20.40 -6.35 2.00
CA TYR A 577 -21.40 -5.54 2.67
C TYR A 577 -22.78 -6.18 2.47
N LEU A 578 -23.84 -5.43 2.75
CA LEU A 578 -25.20 -5.85 2.43
C LEU A 578 -25.31 -6.23 0.95
N HIS A 579 -25.92 -7.37 0.66
CA HIS A 579 -25.97 -7.99 -0.67
C HIS A 579 -24.63 -8.53 -1.19
N GLY A 580 -23.66 -8.76 -0.30
CA GLY A 580 -22.45 -9.50 -0.61
C GLY A 580 -21.32 -8.65 -1.16
N ALA A 581 -20.65 -9.17 -2.18
CA ALA A 581 -19.39 -8.61 -2.65
C ALA A 581 -19.57 -7.22 -3.28
N ILE A 582 -18.71 -6.27 -2.91
CA ILE A 582 -18.65 -4.92 -3.47
C ILE A 582 -17.18 -4.50 -3.69
N PRO A 583 -16.91 -3.60 -4.65
CA PRO A 583 -15.60 -2.96 -4.75
C PRO A 583 -15.45 -1.94 -3.62
N PHE A 584 -14.41 -2.07 -2.79
CA PHE A 584 -14.15 -1.18 -1.67
C PHE A 584 -12.64 -0.96 -1.46
N PHE A 585 -12.29 0.10 -0.73
CA PHE A 585 -10.91 0.38 -0.31
C PHE A 585 -10.78 0.06 1.17
N ARG A 586 -9.76 -0.71 1.54
CA ARG A 586 -9.42 -0.95 2.94
C ARG A 586 -8.81 0.31 3.55
N GLY A 587 -9.40 0.79 4.64
CA GLY A 587 -8.75 1.70 5.59
C GLY A 587 -8.15 0.97 6.81
N SER A 588 -8.45 -0.32 6.94
CA SER A 588 -7.92 -1.24 7.96
C SER A 588 -7.93 -2.68 7.41
N ASN A 589 -7.36 -3.63 8.16
CA ASN A 589 -7.14 -5.02 7.77
C ASN A 589 -8.44 -5.88 7.77
N THR A 590 -9.54 -5.36 7.20
CA THR A 590 -10.87 -6.01 7.21
C THR A 590 -11.39 -6.26 5.78
N TYR A 591 -12.13 -7.36 5.57
CA TYR A 591 -12.89 -7.62 4.32
C TYR A 591 -14.32 -7.07 4.38
N ILE A 592 -14.66 -6.34 5.44
CA ILE A 592 -16.00 -5.80 5.68
C ILE A 592 -15.94 -4.32 5.35
N ALA A 593 -16.81 -3.87 4.45
CA ALA A 593 -16.87 -2.47 4.09
C ALA A 593 -17.70 -1.68 5.11
N ASP A 594 -17.20 -0.52 5.52
CA ASP A 594 -17.86 0.33 6.52
C ASP A 594 -18.95 1.25 5.91
N ASN A 595 -19.06 1.32 4.58
CA ASN A 595 -19.94 2.25 3.89
C ASN A 595 -20.78 1.62 2.78
N ARG A 596 -21.95 2.25 2.52
CA ARG A 596 -22.95 1.82 1.53
C ARG A 596 -22.62 2.23 0.09
N GLU A 597 -21.88 3.32 -0.12
CA GLU A 597 -21.49 3.80 -1.45
C GLU A 597 -20.02 3.48 -1.76
N SER A 598 -19.80 2.65 -2.77
CA SER A 598 -18.47 2.38 -3.29
C SER A 598 -17.80 3.69 -3.71
N TRP A 599 -16.62 3.95 -3.13
CA TRP A 599 -15.75 5.06 -3.58
C TRP A 599 -15.52 4.99 -5.09
N LEU A 600 -15.43 3.78 -5.68
CA LEU A 600 -15.15 3.60 -7.10
C LEU A 600 -16.26 4.22 -7.96
N SER A 601 -17.53 4.01 -7.61
CA SER A 601 -18.65 4.65 -8.31
C SER A 601 -18.57 6.18 -8.25
N ARG A 602 -18.26 6.75 -7.08
CA ARG A 602 -18.07 8.20 -6.92
C ARG A 602 -16.88 8.72 -7.73
N TYR A 603 -15.81 7.95 -7.76
CA TYR A 603 -14.59 8.27 -8.48
C TYR A 603 -14.80 8.25 -10.00
N LEU A 604 -15.49 7.24 -10.53
CA LEU A 604 -15.89 7.15 -11.95
C LEU A 604 -16.78 8.33 -12.37
N VAL A 605 -17.69 8.77 -11.49
CA VAL A 605 -18.50 9.97 -11.72
C VAL A 605 -17.65 11.24 -11.70
N LYS A 606 -16.73 11.40 -10.74
CA LYS A 606 -15.78 12.53 -10.69
C LYS A 606 -14.92 12.59 -11.96
N ARG A 607 -14.54 11.45 -12.51
CA ARG A 607 -13.75 11.33 -13.76
C ARG A 607 -14.60 11.48 -15.04
N LYS A 608 -15.92 11.69 -14.93
CA LYS A 608 -16.88 11.80 -16.06
C LYS A 608 -16.93 10.56 -16.96
N VAL A 609 -16.55 9.41 -16.40
CA VAL A 609 -16.60 8.10 -17.07
C VAL A 609 -18.01 7.51 -16.96
N LEU A 610 -18.68 7.82 -15.85
CA LEU A 610 -20.10 7.54 -15.61
C LEU A 610 -20.80 8.82 -15.19
N PHE A 611 -22.11 8.91 -15.44
CA PHE A 611 -22.96 9.97 -14.89
C PHE A 611 -24.08 9.35 -14.05
N GLN A 612 -24.41 9.97 -12.92
CA GLN A 612 -25.50 9.52 -12.06
C GLN A 612 -26.67 10.51 -12.14
N LYS A 613 -27.86 10.03 -12.50
CA LYS A 613 -29.10 10.81 -12.56
C LYS A 613 -30.23 10.03 -11.91
N ALA A 614 -30.86 10.59 -10.88
CA ALA A 614 -32.02 9.99 -10.18
C ALA A 614 -31.82 8.52 -9.74
N GLY A 615 -30.61 8.16 -9.29
CA GLY A 615 -30.28 6.78 -8.88
C GLY A 615 -30.03 5.79 -10.02
N ARG A 616 -30.00 6.26 -11.27
CA ARG A 616 -29.59 5.51 -12.46
C ARG A 616 -28.21 5.98 -12.95
N ILE A 617 -27.49 5.10 -13.62
CA ILE A 617 -26.13 5.34 -14.11
C ILE A 617 -26.10 5.26 -15.63
N THR A 618 -25.48 6.26 -16.27
CA THR A 618 -25.27 6.31 -17.73
C THR A 618 -23.79 6.40 -18.07
N LEU A 619 -23.41 5.94 -19.26
CA LEU A 619 -22.03 5.95 -19.74
C LEU A 619 -21.56 7.37 -20.10
N GLY A 620 -20.31 7.69 -19.79
CA GLY A 620 -19.62 8.93 -20.15
C GLY A 620 -18.43 8.70 -21.09
N THR A 621 -17.35 9.45 -20.90
CA THR A 621 -16.17 9.39 -21.79
C THR A 621 -15.20 8.31 -21.34
N ARG A 622 -14.71 7.51 -22.30
CA ARG A 622 -13.64 6.55 -22.09
C ARG A 622 -12.31 7.29 -21.96
N PRO A 623 -11.49 7.06 -20.91
CA PRO A 623 -10.16 7.64 -20.83
C PRO A 623 -9.20 6.94 -21.80
N ASP A 624 -8.18 7.67 -22.23
CA ASP A 624 -7.02 7.08 -22.91
C ASP A 624 -6.26 6.24 -21.87
N ALA A 625 -5.93 4.99 -22.17
CA ALA A 625 -5.25 4.12 -21.23
C ALA A 625 -4.45 3.04 -21.96
N ALA A 626 -3.22 2.79 -21.51
CA ALA A 626 -2.45 1.64 -21.94
C ALA A 626 -3.05 0.36 -21.33
N MET A 627 -3.13 -0.70 -22.14
CA MET A 627 -3.71 -1.95 -21.69
C MET A 627 -2.63 -2.91 -21.22
N LEU A 628 -2.94 -3.68 -20.17
CA LEU A 628 -2.07 -4.75 -19.70
C LEU A 628 -1.84 -5.81 -20.79
N LYS A 629 -2.93 -6.31 -21.39
CA LYS A 629 -2.90 -7.21 -22.53
C LYS A 629 -3.53 -6.49 -23.73
N PRO A 630 -3.03 -6.71 -24.96
CA PRO A 630 -3.60 -6.08 -26.15
C PRO A 630 -5.11 -6.30 -26.33
N ASN A 631 -5.65 -7.39 -25.78
CA ASN A 631 -7.07 -7.74 -25.84
C ASN A 631 -7.88 -7.41 -24.57
N SER A 632 -7.32 -6.72 -23.57
CA SER A 632 -8.00 -6.43 -22.30
C SER A 632 -9.34 -5.72 -22.50
N SER A 633 -9.38 -4.67 -23.32
CA SER A 633 -10.62 -3.92 -23.63
C SER A 633 -11.68 -4.79 -24.30
N SER A 634 -11.29 -5.60 -25.28
CA SER A 634 -12.22 -6.51 -25.97
C SER A 634 -12.80 -7.54 -24.99
N GLN A 635 -11.99 -8.07 -24.05
CA GLN A 635 -12.47 -9.00 -23.04
C GLN A 635 -13.44 -8.35 -22.04
N ALA A 636 -13.12 -7.15 -21.55
CA ALA A 636 -13.99 -6.40 -20.63
C ALA A 636 -15.34 -6.07 -21.29
N ARG A 637 -15.33 -5.55 -22.52
CA ARG A 637 -16.56 -5.27 -23.28
C ARG A 637 -17.38 -6.53 -23.52
N LEU A 638 -16.75 -7.63 -23.92
CA LEU A 638 -17.44 -8.89 -24.20
C LEU A 638 -18.08 -9.49 -22.93
N LEU A 639 -17.39 -9.42 -21.79
CA LEU A 639 -17.96 -9.80 -20.50
C LEU A 639 -19.21 -8.99 -20.17
N GLY A 640 -19.12 -7.66 -20.34
CA GLY A 640 -20.25 -6.75 -20.19
C GLY A 640 -21.43 -7.14 -21.08
N LEU A 641 -21.15 -7.34 -22.38
CA LEU A 641 -22.14 -7.71 -23.39
C LEU A 641 -22.93 -8.97 -23.01
N ILE A 642 -22.22 -10.04 -22.62
CA ILE A 642 -22.87 -11.30 -22.23
C ILE A 642 -23.74 -11.11 -20.99
N LEU A 643 -23.24 -10.40 -19.96
CA LEU A 643 -24.04 -10.12 -18.76
C LEU A 643 -25.28 -9.27 -19.08
N GLY A 644 -25.14 -8.28 -19.95
CA GLY A 644 -26.24 -7.44 -20.43
C GLY A 644 -27.33 -8.28 -21.11
N MET A 645 -26.94 -9.16 -22.03
CA MET A 645 -27.86 -10.08 -22.73
C MET A 645 -28.64 -10.96 -21.75
N LEU A 646 -28.01 -11.43 -20.68
CA LEU A 646 -28.67 -12.29 -19.68
C LEU A 646 -29.64 -11.52 -18.77
N THR A 647 -29.42 -10.22 -18.61
CA THR A 647 -30.30 -9.33 -17.84
C THR A 647 -31.41 -8.70 -18.69
N HIS A 648 -31.34 -8.84 -20.01
CA HIS A 648 -32.41 -8.40 -20.90
C HIS A 648 -33.69 -9.19 -20.62
N LYS A 649 -34.83 -8.50 -20.62
CA LYS A 649 -36.15 -9.14 -20.50
C LYS A 649 -36.58 -9.61 -21.87
N GLY A 650 -36.65 -10.93 -22.08
CA GLY A 650 -37.19 -11.50 -23.31
C GLY A 650 -38.70 -11.31 -23.44
N ASP A 651 -39.31 -12.01 -24.40
CA ASP A 651 -40.75 -11.91 -24.71
C ASP A 651 -41.67 -12.28 -23.53
N ASP A 652 -41.17 -13.06 -22.56
CA ASP A 652 -41.87 -13.45 -21.33
C ASP A 652 -41.80 -12.38 -20.20
N GLY A 653 -41.12 -11.26 -20.47
CA GLY A 653 -40.95 -10.14 -19.56
C GLY A 653 -40.02 -10.41 -18.37
N ARG A 654 -39.31 -11.55 -18.32
CA ARG A 654 -38.42 -11.92 -17.22
C ARG A 654 -36.97 -12.03 -17.70
N PRO A 655 -35.98 -11.51 -16.95
CA PRO A 655 -34.58 -11.70 -17.30
C PRO A 655 -34.14 -13.13 -16.96
N PHE A 656 -33.27 -13.72 -17.78
CA PHE A 656 -32.64 -15.01 -17.46
C PHE A 656 -31.83 -14.91 -16.16
N LEU A 657 -31.07 -13.82 -16.01
CA LEU A 657 -30.26 -13.51 -14.84
C LEU A 657 -30.83 -12.29 -14.10
N ALA A 658 -31.62 -12.54 -13.05
CA ALA A 658 -32.07 -11.51 -12.13
C ALA A 658 -30.95 -11.03 -11.18
N SER A 659 -31.18 -9.95 -10.42
CA SER A 659 -30.20 -9.38 -9.48
C SER A 659 -29.66 -10.38 -8.46
N ASN A 660 -30.48 -11.34 -8.00
CA ASN A 660 -30.01 -12.41 -7.10
C ASN A 660 -28.97 -13.32 -7.77
N GLY A 661 -29.11 -13.60 -9.07
CA GLY A 661 -28.12 -14.36 -9.84
C GLY A 661 -26.80 -13.60 -9.97
N LEU A 662 -26.86 -12.30 -10.26
CA LEU A 662 -25.67 -11.43 -10.27
C LEU A 662 -24.98 -11.40 -8.90
N ILE A 663 -25.74 -11.33 -7.79
CA ILE A 663 -25.19 -11.38 -6.44
C ILE A 663 -24.45 -12.70 -6.20
N VAL A 664 -25.03 -13.84 -6.61
CA VAL A 664 -24.40 -15.15 -6.47
C VAL A 664 -23.10 -15.23 -7.28
N LEU A 665 -23.10 -14.81 -8.55
CA LEU A 665 -21.89 -14.80 -9.39
C LEU A 665 -20.78 -13.91 -8.82
N ALA A 666 -21.14 -12.74 -8.30
CA ALA A 666 -20.17 -11.81 -7.72
C ALA A 666 -19.62 -12.28 -6.35
N THR A 667 -20.45 -12.98 -5.56
CA THR A 667 -20.20 -13.19 -4.12
C THR A 667 -19.85 -14.63 -3.73
N CYS A 668 -20.30 -15.64 -4.47
CA CYS A 668 -20.20 -17.05 -4.06
C CYS A 668 -19.26 -17.93 -4.93
N PRO A 669 -18.12 -17.44 -5.47
CA PRO A 669 -17.26 -18.27 -6.31
C PRO A 669 -16.46 -19.33 -5.52
N GLY A 670 -16.40 -19.24 -4.19
CA GLY A 670 -15.75 -20.25 -3.35
C GLY A 670 -16.09 -20.15 -1.87
N PRO A 671 -15.66 -21.13 -1.05
CA PRO A 671 -15.97 -21.20 0.38
C PRO A 671 -15.51 -19.97 1.18
N LYS A 672 -14.29 -19.48 0.92
CA LYS A 672 -13.73 -18.28 1.57
C LYS A 672 -14.64 -17.06 1.37
N ASP A 673 -15.09 -16.87 0.14
CA ASP A 673 -15.91 -15.71 -0.23
C ASP A 673 -17.30 -15.75 0.42
N VAL A 674 -17.89 -16.93 0.50
CA VAL A 674 -19.18 -17.12 1.20
C VAL A 674 -19.05 -16.79 2.68
N VAL A 675 -17.99 -17.28 3.35
CA VAL A 675 -17.75 -16.97 4.77
C VAL A 675 -17.58 -15.47 4.97
N GLY A 676 -16.72 -14.81 4.19
CA GLY A 676 -16.53 -13.36 4.26
C GLY A 676 -17.84 -12.59 4.10
N ALA A 677 -18.70 -13.04 3.19
CA ALA A 677 -20.01 -12.44 2.97
C ALA A 677 -21.00 -12.70 4.11
N LEU A 678 -21.03 -13.91 4.70
CA LEU A 678 -21.88 -14.22 5.85
C LEU A 678 -21.46 -13.43 7.10
N VAL A 679 -20.16 -13.26 7.32
CA VAL A 679 -19.61 -12.42 8.40
C VAL A 679 -20.10 -10.98 8.27
N ALA A 680 -20.04 -10.39 7.07
CA ALA A 680 -20.51 -9.02 6.87
C ALA A 680 -22.01 -8.88 7.19
N GLU A 681 -22.85 -9.83 6.75
CA GLU A 681 -24.27 -9.82 7.09
C GLU A 681 -24.51 -9.98 8.60
N ALA A 682 -23.67 -10.76 9.29
CA ALA A 682 -23.78 -10.98 10.73
C ALA A 682 -23.47 -9.71 11.51
N LYS A 683 -22.43 -8.96 11.11
CA LYS A 683 -22.09 -7.68 11.74
C LYS A 683 -23.15 -6.62 11.49
N ILE A 684 -23.72 -6.54 10.28
CA ILE A 684 -24.83 -5.63 9.96
C ILE A 684 -26.06 -5.97 10.81
N LEU A 685 -26.37 -7.27 10.95
CA LEU A 685 -27.46 -7.73 11.81
C LEU A 685 -27.22 -7.36 13.27
N ALA A 686 -26.03 -7.62 13.81
CA ALA A 686 -25.67 -7.29 15.20
C ALA A 686 -25.76 -5.77 15.48
N GLY A 687 -25.27 -4.94 14.55
CA GLY A 687 -25.38 -3.48 14.64
C GLY A 687 -26.83 -2.99 14.62
N TRP A 688 -27.66 -3.52 13.73
CA TRP A 688 -29.09 -3.20 13.69
C TRP A 688 -29.83 -3.66 14.96
N LEU A 689 -29.48 -4.84 15.48
CA LEU A 689 -30.07 -5.36 16.71
C LEU A 689 -29.77 -4.44 17.91
N SER A 690 -28.53 -4.00 18.08
CA SER A 690 -28.13 -3.15 19.20
C SER A 690 -28.66 -1.72 19.09
N GLN A 691 -28.61 -1.13 17.89
CA GLN A 691 -28.91 0.30 17.69
C GLN A 691 -30.38 0.60 17.39
N THR A 692 -31.11 -0.34 16.78
CA THR A 692 -32.49 -0.09 16.32
C THR A 692 -33.49 -1.05 16.92
N PHE A 693 -33.29 -2.36 16.76
CA PHE A 693 -34.33 -3.33 17.09
C PHE A 693 -34.52 -3.52 18.60
N LYS A 694 -33.45 -3.75 19.39
CA LYS A 694 -33.55 -3.87 20.85
C LYS A 694 -34.10 -2.60 21.52
N PRO A 695 -33.69 -1.38 21.15
CA PRO A 695 -34.32 -0.15 21.64
C PRO A 695 -35.82 -0.06 21.30
N ALA A 696 -36.21 -0.41 20.08
CA ALA A 696 -37.62 -0.45 19.68
C ALA A 696 -38.41 -1.46 20.53
N VAL A 697 -37.86 -2.65 20.79
CA VAL A 697 -38.49 -3.65 21.66
C VAL A 697 -38.66 -3.13 23.09
N ARG A 698 -37.63 -2.52 23.68
CA ARG A 698 -37.73 -1.90 25.02
C ARG A 698 -38.78 -0.79 25.07
N SER A 699 -38.83 0.06 24.04
CA SER A 699 -39.85 1.10 23.92
C SER A 699 -41.26 0.52 23.82
N SER A 700 -41.43 -0.56 23.03
CA SER A 700 -42.71 -1.26 22.90
C SER A 700 -43.15 -1.96 24.18
N LEU A 701 -42.21 -2.51 24.97
CA LEU A 701 -42.51 -3.07 26.29
C LEU A 701 -42.99 -1.97 27.26
N ASN A 702 -42.27 -0.84 27.31
CA ASN A 702 -42.61 0.28 28.19
C ASN A 702 -43.93 0.98 27.83
N SER A 703 -44.20 1.15 26.53
CA SER A 703 -45.39 1.86 26.03
C SER A 703 -46.59 0.94 25.76
N GLN A 704 -46.39 -0.37 25.86
CA GLN A 704 -47.33 -1.41 25.39
C GLN A 704 -47.81 -1.22 23.94
N SER A 705 -47.03 -0.51 23.11
CA SER A 705 -47.32 -0.27 21.70
C SER A 705 -46.36 -1.06 20.80
N TYR A 706 -46.88 -2.09 20.13
CA TYR A 706 -46.08 -3.06 19.37
C TYR A 706 -46.07 -2.84 17.85
N ALA A 707 -46.75 -1.80 17.35
CA ALA A 707 -46.75 -1.44 15.92
C ALA A 707 -45.35 -1.19 15.33
N PRO A 708 -44.41 -0.51 16.02
CA PRO A 708 -43.06 -0.28 15.51
C PRO A 708 -42.28 -1.58 15.22
N LEU A 709 -42.51 -2.65 16.00
CA LEU A 709 -41.79 -3.91 15.85
C LEU A 709 -42.12 -4.63 14.54
N ILE A 710 -43.36 -4.51 14.06
CA ILE A 710 -43.74 -5.04 12.75
C ILE A 710 -43.08 -4.26 11.62
N GLY A 711 -43.02 -2.92 11.73
CA GLY A 711 -42.38 -2.06 10.74
C GLY A 711 -40.88 -2.34 10.61
N HIS A 712 -40.16 -2.28 11.74
CA HIS A 712 -38.72 -2.56 11.79
C HIS A 712 -38.41 -4.01 11.41
N GLY A 713 -39.22 -4.97 11.85
CA GLY A 713 -39.07 -6.39 11.51
C GLY A 713 -39.49 -6.78 10.08
N ARG A 714 -40.05 -5.87 9.28
CA ARG A 714 -40.43 -6.15 7.88
C ARG A 714 -39.48 -5.54 6.85
N ARG A 715 -38.94 -4.33 7.12
CA ARG A 715 -38.09 -3.59 6.17
C ARG A 715 -36.75 -3.14 6.74
N GLY A 716 -36.45 -3.50 7.99
CA GLY A 716 -35.18 -3.14 8.62
C GLY A 716 -33.98 -3.74 7.92
N VAL A 717 -32.85 -3.04 7.97
CA VAL A 717 -31.59 -3.48 7.35
C VAL A 717 -31.12 -4.85 7.85
N GLY A 718 -31.38 -5.19 9.12
CA GLY A 718 -31.08 -6.53 9.65
C GLY A 718 -31.90 -7.66 9.00
N MET A 719 -33.16 -7.40 8.65
CA MET A 719 -33.98 -8.40 7.92
C MET A 719 -33.52 -8.57 6.47
N VAL A 720 -33.03 -7.49 5.85
CA VAL A 720 -32.38 -7.59 4.54
C VAL A 720 -31.09 -8.42 4.66
N ALA A 721 -30.32 -8.23 5.74
CA ALA A 721 -29.10 -8.98 6.01
C ALA A 721 -29.38 -10.49 6.21
N ILE A 722 -30.42 -10.87 6.96
CA ILE A 722 -30.84 -12.27 7.13
C ILE A 722 -31.20 -12.91 5.78
N ASN A 723 -32.02 -12.24 4.96
CA ASN A 723 -32.41 -12.75 3.65
C ASN A 723 -31.22 -12.84 2.68
N SER A 724 -30.31 -11.88 2.76
CA SER A 724 -29.08 -11.86 1.99
C SER A 724 -28.11 -12.95 2.44
N ALA A 725 -28.04 -13.26 3.73
CA ALA A 725 -27.29 -14.41 4.27
C ALA A 725 -27.91 -15.73 3.78
N ARG A 726 -29.25 -15.84 3.80
CA ARG A 726 -30.00 -17.01 3.29
C ARG A 726 -29.61 -17.31 1.83
N LEU A 727 -29.61 -16.30 0.97
CA LEU A 727 -29.24 -16.46 -0.44
C LEU A 727 -27.85 -17.07 -0.61
N LYS A 728 -26.86 -16.59 0.14
CA LYS A 728 -25.45 -17.02 0.02
C LYS A 728 -25.22 -18.39 0.64
N PHE A 729 -25.83 -18.66 1.79
CA PHE A 729 -25.79 -19.97 2.42
C PHE A 729 -26.43 -21.03 1.53
N ASN A 730 -27.60 -20.73 0.93
CA ASN A 730 -28.23 -21.62 -0.03
C ASN A 730 -27.33 -21.87 -1.25
N ALA A 731 -26.69 -20.82 -1.77
CA ALA A 731 -25.80 -20.95 -2.91
C ALA A 731 -24.61 -21.88 -2.61
N ALA A 732 -24.03 -21.79 -1.41
CA ALA A 732 -22.97 -22.67 -0.95
C ALA A 732 -23.43 -24.13 -0.80
N LYS A 733 -24.61 -24.35 -0.19
CA LYS A 733 -25.14 -25.71 0.02
C LYS A 733 -25.54 -26.43 -1.25
N THR A 734 -26.07 -25.70 -2.22
CA THR A 734 -26.65 -26.28 -3.45
C THR A 734 -25.71 -26.24 -4.65
N GLY A 735 -24.49 -25.71 -4.50
CA GLY A 735 -23.59 -25.47 -5.62
C GLY A 735 -24.16 -24.50 -6.66
N ARG A 736 -25.02 -23.56 -6.22
CA ARG A 736 -25.79 -22.70 -7.15
C ARG A 736 -24.90 -21.85 -8.05
N PHE A 737 -23.69 -21.50 -7.60
CA PHE A 737 -22.72 -20.76 -8.40
C PHE A 737 -22.35 -21.52 -9.69
N ASP A 738 -21.83 -22.74 -9.56
CA ASP A 738 -21.44 -23.55 -10.71
C ASP A 738 -22.66 -23.94 -11.56
N GLN A 739 -23.80 -24.22 -10.92
CA GLN A 739 -25.06 -24.47 -11.62
C GLN A 739 -25.48 -23.27 -12.48
N LEU A 740 -25.37 -22.05 -11.96
CA LEU A 740 -25.73 -20.83 -12.69
C LEU A 740 -24.79 -20.59 -13.88
N VAL A 741 -23.50 -20.88 -13.73
CA VAL A 741 -22.53 -20.85 -14.83
C VAL A 741 -22.93 -21.84 -15.92
N LEU A 742 -23.31 -23.06 -15.56
CA LEU A 742 -23.73 -24.12 -16.48
C LEU A 742 -25.10 -23.87 -17.14
N ASP A 743 -26.08 -23.39 -16.37
CA ASP A 743 -27.40 -22.99 -16.87
C ASP A 743 -27.24 -21.90 -17.93
N THR A 744 -26.35 -20.93 -17.66
CA THR A 744 -26.05 -19.83 -18.58
C THR A 744 -25.34 -20.32 -19.84
N TYR A 745 -24.34 -21.22 -19.70
CA TYR A 745 -23.69 -21.86 -20.84
C TYR A 745 -24.73 -22.53 -21.76
N THR A 746 -25.62 -23.32 -21.16
CA THR A 746 -26.69 -24.04 -21.86
C THR A 746 -27.65 -23.07 -22.56
N PHE A 747 -28.04 -21.98 -21.88
CA PHE A 747 -28.89 -20.94 -22.45
C PHE A 747 -28.23 -20.26 -23.65
N LEU A 748 -26.98 -19.82 -23.51
CA LEU A 748 -26.23 -19.13 -24.57
C LEU A 748 -26.00 -20.05 -25.77
N SER A 749 -25.69 -21.32 -25.55
CA SER A 749 -25.46 -22.29 -26.64
C SER A 749 -26.65 -22.48 -27.59
N LYS A 750 -27.87 -22.16 -27.11
CA LYS A 750 -29.12 -22.26 -27.88
C LYS A 750 -29.46 -20.99 -28.68
N GLN A 751 -28.69 -19.91 -28.51
CA GLN A 751 -28.88 -18.65 -29.24
C GLN A 751 -28.21 -18.71 -30.63
N ALA A 752 -28.60 -17.81 -31.54
CA ALA A 752 -27.93 -17.66 -32.83
C ALA A 752 -26.45 -17.26 -32.62
N ASN A 753 -25.51 -17.97 -33.24
CA ASN A 753 -24.06 -17.87 -32.98
C ASN A 753 -23.63 -18.20 -31.53
N GLY A 754 -24.49 -18.89 -30.77
CA GLY A 754 -24.36 -19.15 -29.34
C GLY A 754 -23.21 -20.07 -28.92
N ALA A 755 -22.73 -20.93 -29.81
CA ALA A 755 -21.66 -21.89 -29.51
C ALA A 755 -20.37 -21.18 -29.05
N VAL A 756 -19.90 -20.20 -29.83
CA VAL A 756 -18.68 -19.43 -29.50
C VAL A 756 -18.87 -18.62 -28.22
N VAL A 757 -20.01 -17.95 -28.07
CA VAL A 757 -20.32 -17.11 -26.90
C VAL A 757 -20.39 -17.95 -25.62
N SER A 758 -20.97 -19.15 -25.69
CA SER A 758 -21.05 -20.07 -24.55
C SER A 758 -19.68 -20.56 -24.09
N GLU A 759 -18.77 -20.89 -25.01
CA GLU A 759 -17.38 -21.26 -24.66
C GLU A 759 -16.61 -20.09 -24.05
N ILE A 760 -16.80 -18.87 -24.58
CA ILE A 760 -16.20 -17.67 -24.00
C ILE A 760 -16.73 -17.45 -22.58
N TRP A 761 -18.04 -17.55 -22.36
CA TRP A 761 -18.65 -17.47 -21.04
C TRP A 761 -18.03 -18.47 -20.07
N LYS A 762 -17.94 -19.75 -20.46
CA LYS A 762 -17.30 -20.80 -19.64
C LYS A 762 -15.84 -20.46 -19.32
N SER A 763 -15.10 -19.94 -20.29
CA SER A 763 -13.70 -19.52 -20.11
C SER A 763 -13.52 -18.34 -19.16
N PHE A 764 -14.54 -17.50 -18.94
CA PHE A 764 -14.45 -16.41 -17.98
C PHE A 764 -14.43 -16.91 -16.53
N TRP A 765 -15.07 -18.05 -16.26
CA TRP A 765 -15.20 -18.60 -14.91
C TRP A 765 -14.11 -19.62 -14.58
N SER A 766 -13.31 -20.05 -15.56
CA SER A 766 -12.14 -20.92 -15.33
C SER A 766 -11.11 -20.20 -14.45
N GLY A 767 -10.79 -20.78 -13.28
CA GLY A 767 -9.89 -20.17 -12.30
C GLY A 767 -10.55 -19.22 -11.30
N VAL A 768 -11.81 -18.80 -11.54
CA VAL A 768 -12.60 -18.00 -10.59
C VAL A 768 -13.30 -18.91 -9.57
N SER A 769 -13.91 -20.01 -10.01
CA SER A 769 -14.48 -21.01 -9.08
C SER A 769 -13.37 -21.61 -8.23
N LYS A 770 -13.62 -21.71 -6.91
CA LYS A 770 -12.71 -22.31 -5.92
C LYS A 770 -13.40 -23.38 -5.09
N TRP A 771 -14.55 -23.88 -5.55
CA TRP A 771 -15.29 -24.96 -4.89
C TRP A 771 -14.61 -26.32 -5.00
N ASP A 772 -13.64 -26.46 -5.91
CA ASP A 772 -12.74 -27.60 -6.04
C ASP A 772 -11.49 -27.52 -5.15
N ASN A 773 -11.25 -26.38 -4.48
CA ASN A 773 -10.09 -26.20 -3.61
C ASN A 773 -10.30 -26.90 -2.26
N ALA A 774 -9.65 -28.06 -2.10
CA ALA A 774 -9.76 -28.89 -0.90
C ALA A 774 -9.35 -28.17 0.40
N ASP A 775 -8.33 -27.31 0.35
CA ASP A 775 -7.86 -26.56 1.53
C ASP A 775 -8.89 -25.52 1.97
N GLN A 776 -9.51 -24.80 1.03
CA GLN A 776 -10.61 -23.88 1.33
C GLN A 776 -11.80 -24.60 1.93
N LEU A 777 -12.21 -25.72 1.34
CA LEU A 777 -13.35 -26.50 1.84
C LEU A 777 -13.11 -26.98 3.27
N LYS A 778 -11.91 -27.51 3.56
CA LYS A 778 -11.54 -28.00 4.89
C LYS A 778 -11.60 -26.89 5.94
N VAL A 779 -11.12 -25.69 5.61
CA VAL A 779 -11.07 -24.56 6.55
C VAL A 779 -12.44 -23.88 6.71
N PHE A 780 -13.17 -23.65 5.62
CA PHE A 780 -14.32 -22.74 5.63
C PHE A 780 -15.69 -23.42 5.69
N SER A 781 -15.83 -24.68 5.29
CA SER A 781 -17.13 -25.38 5.37
C SER A 781 -17.71 -25.44 6.80
N PRO A 782 -16.89 -25.67 7.86
CA PRO A 782 -17.37 -25.61 9.23
C PRO A 782 -17.96 -24.23 9.60
N TRP A 783 -17.28 -23.15 9.18
CA TRP A 783 -17.74 -21.78 9.43
C TRP A 783 -19.05 -21.47 8.70
N ILE A 784 -19.21 -21.90 7.45
CA ILE A 784 -20.46 -21.74 6.69
C ILE A 784 -21.61 -22.37 7.48
N GLY A 785 -21.45 -23.63 7.92
CA GLY A 785 -22.45 -24.37 8.69
C GLY A 785 -22.81 -23.70 10.03
N GLN A 786 -21.82 -23.29 10.80
CA GLN A 786 -22.02 -22.62 12.09
C GLN A 786 -22.72 -21.26 11.94
N LEU A 787 -22.28 -20.42 11.00
CA LEU A 787 -22.88 -19.10 10.79
C LEU A 787 -24.34 -19.22 10.34
N GLY A 788 -24.64 -20.11 9.38
CA GLY A 788 -26.03 -20.35 8.96
C GLY A 788 -26.93 -20.82 10.10
N THR A 789 -26.39 -21.66 10.97
CA THR A 789 -27.06 -22.13 12.17
C THR A 789 -27.42 -20.99 13.12
N TYR A 790 -26.46 -20.11 13.43
CA TYR A 790 -26.69 -18.98 14.33
C TYR A 790 -27.57 -17.88 13.72
N PHE A 791 -27.56 -17.71 12.39
CA PHE A 791 -28.53 -16.84 11.71
C PHE A 791 -29.97 -17.33 11.91
N LEU A 792 -30.20 -18.65 11.85
CA LEU A 792 -31.53 -19.22 12.08
C LEU A 792 -31.99 -18.99 13.53
N ASP A 793 -31.12 -19.19 14.52
CA ASP A 793 -31.44 -18.95 15.93
C ASP A 793 -31.88 -17.50 16.17
N VAL A 794 -31.11 -16.54 15.67
CA VAL A 794 -31.45 -15.11 15.76
C VAL A 794 -32.75 -14.79 15.00
N ALA A 795 -32.98 -15.42 13.85
CA ALA A 795 -34.23 -15.24 13.10
C ALA A 795 -35.43 -15.77 13.89
N ILE A 796 -35.36 -16.94 14.50
CA ILE A 796 -36.44 -17.50 15.33
C ILE A 796 -36.85 -16.52 16.43
N ASP A 797 -35.88 -15.91 17.13
CA ASP A 797 -36.17 -14.94 18.19
C ASP A 797 -36.84 -13.67 17.64
N ILE A 798 -36.35 -13.12 16.53
CA ILE A 798 -36.95 -11.95 15.87
C ILE A 798 -38.39 -12.25 15.42
N PHE A 799 -38.62 -13.42 14.81
CA PHE A 799 -39.94 -13.81 14.35
C PHE A 799 -40.90 -14.10 15.50
N THR A 800 -40.40 -14.60 16.63
CA THR A 800 -41.20 -14.78 17.86
C THR A 800 -41.64 -13.43 18.44
N ILE A 801 -40.74 -12.45 18.49
CA ILE A 801 -41.07 -11.06 18.87
C ILE A 801 -42.12 -10.48 17.91
N ARG A 802 -42.00 -10.72 16.60
CA ARG A 802 -42.96 -10.25 15.60
C ARG A 802 -44.33 -10.93 15.74
N ALA A 803 -44.37 -12.24 15.97
CA ALA A 803 -45.60 -12.97 16.19
C ALA A 803 -46.32 -12.45 17.45
N ALA A 804 -45.59 -12.25 18.55
CA ALA A 804 -46.13 -11.65 19.77
C ALA A 804 -46.67 -10.22 19.50
N ALA A 805 -45.95 -9.40 18.74
CA ALA A 805 -46.40 -8.07 18.34
C ALA A 805 -47.70 -8.10 17.50
N VAL A 806 -47.89 -9.11 16.63
CA VAL A 806 -49.14 -9.31 15.87
C VAL A 806 -50.29 -9.68 16.81
N TYR A 807 -50.06 -10.55 17.80
CA TYR A 807 -51.05 -10.90 18.81
C TYR A 807 -51.45 -9.70 19.69
N ALA A 808 -50.52 -8.79 19.98
CA ALA A 808 -50.77 -7.60 20.80
C ALA A 808 -51.56 -6.47 20.09
N GLN A 809 -51.73 -6.52 18.76
CA GLN A 809 -52.33 -5.41 17.99
C GLN A 809 -53.86 -5.37 17.97
N ASN A 810 -54.57 -6.21 18.72
CA ASN A 810 -56.06 -6.29 18.75
C ASN A 810 -56.73 -6.25 17.35
N LYS A 811 -56.05 -6.81 16.34
CA LYS A 811 -56.57 -6.89 14.96
C LYS A 811 -57.73 -7.89 14.88
N PRO A 812 -58.71 -7.68 13.98
CA PRO A 812 -59.70 -8.71 13.67
C PRO A 812 -59.02 -10.03 13.30
N LYS A 813 -59.57 -11.16 13.78
CA LYS A 813 -59.00 -12.51 13.62
C LYS A 813 -58.49 -12.77 12.20
N ARG A 814 -59.29 -12.45 11.18
CA ARG A 814 -58.92 -12.61 9.75
C ARG A 814 -57.62 -11.88 9.36
N ASN A 815 -57.43 -10.64 9.82
CA ASN A 815 -56.24 -9.83 9.49
C ASN A 815 -55.02 -10.29 10.29
N ARG A 816 -55.22 -10.69 11.56
CA ARG A 816 -54.18 -11.28 12.40
C ARG A 816 -53.67 -12.60 11.81
N ASP A 817 -54.57 -13.48 11.44
CA ASP A 817 -54.24 -14.80 10.88
C ASP A 817 -53.53 -14.65 9.51
N ALA A 818 -53.90 -13.64 8.71
CA ALA A 818 -53.18 -13.29 7.48
C ALA A 818 -51.74 -12.81 7.74
N ASP A 819 -51.54 -11.94 8.73
CA ASP A 819 -50.20 -11.47 9.11
C ASP A 819 -49.34 -12.63 9.67
N LEU A 820 -49.91 -13.51 10.49
CA LEU A 820 -49.24 -14.69 11.04
C LEU A 820 -48.91 -15.72 9.95
N PHE A 821 -49.78 -15.90 8.95
CA PHE A 821 -49.51 -16.77 7.81
C PHE A 821 -48.31 -16.27 6.99
N VAL A 822 -48.20 -14.95 6.77
CA VAL A 822 -47.02 -14.36 6.12
C VAL A 822 -45.75 -14.60 6.96
N LEU A 823 -45.83 -14.46 8.29
CA LEU A 823 -44.69 -14.77 9.17
C LEU A 823 -44.29 -16.24 9.10
N LYS A 824 -45.27 -17.15 9.10
CA LYS A 824 -45.07 -18.60 8.96
C LYS A 824 -44.30 -18.92 7.68
N SER A 825 -44.82 -18.46 6.55
CA SER A 825 -44.20 -18.70 5.25
C SER A 825 -42.77 -18.17 5.19
N GLN A 826 -42.50 -17.00 5.79
CA GLN A 826 -41.15 -16.42 5.84
C GLN A 826 -40.17 -17.23 6.70
N ILE A 827 -40.58 -17.73 7.87
CA ILE A 827 -39.70 -18.51 8.75
C ILE A 827 -39.48 -19.93 8.23
N GLU A 828 -40.50 -20.58 7.65
CA GLU A 828 -40.36 -21.88 6.98
C GLU A 828 -39.36 -21.80 5.81
N ASP A 829 -39.41 -20.69 5.07
CA ASP A 829 -38.47 -20.38 3.99
C ASP A 829 -37.02 -20.19 4.46
N LEU A 830 -36.81 -19.74 5.71
CA LEU A 830 -35.50 -19.57 6.32
C LEU A 830 -34.99 -20.89 6.91
N GLU A 831 -35.85 -21.62 7.62
CA GLU A 831 -35.58 -22.94 8.19
C GLU A 831 -35.15 -23.92 7.10
N LYS A 832 -35.93 -24.03 6.02
CA LYS A 832 -35.64 -24.94 4.90
C LYS A 832 -34.24 -24.75 4.33
N VAL A 833 -33.72 -23.53 4.38
CA VAL A 833 -32.40 -23.20 3.85
C VAL A 833 -31.31 -23.37 4.90
N PHE A 834 -31.50 -22.84 6.12
CA PHE A 834 -30.46 -22.80 7.14
C PHE A 834 -30.33 -24.06 7.99
N ALA A 835 -31.34 -24.93 8.02
CA ALA A 835 -31.27 -26.20 8.73
C ALA A 835 -30.06 -27.04 8.23
N GLY A 836 -29.15 -27.35 9.15
CA GLY A 836 -27.96 -28.17 8.91
C GLY A 836 -28.12 -29.57 9.47
N GLU A 837 -27.33 -30.52 8.96
CA GLU A 837 -27.18 -31.85 9.55
C GLU A 837 -26.21 -31.73 10.76
N GLY A 838 -26.73 -31.65 12.00
CA GLY A 838 -25.88 -31.74 13.20
C GLY A 838 -26.34 -31.07 14.52
N ALA A 839 -26.60 -31.92 15.53
CA ALA A 839 -26.37 -31.84 16.99
C ALA A 839 -27.02 -30.77 17.91
N ALA A 840 -27.56 -29.63 17.44
CA ALA A 840 -28.28 -28.67 18.30
C ALA A 840 -29.82 -28.75 18.22
N GLU A 841 -30.35 -29.85 17.65
CA GLU A 841 -31.77 -29.98 17.29
C GLU A 841 -32.74 -29.92 18.48
N SER A 842 -32.39 -30.39 19.68
CA SER A 842 -33.44 -30.67 20.69
C SER A 842 -34.12 -29.43 21.29
N GLN A 843 -33.41 -28.31 21.42
CA GLN A 843 -33.95 -27.06 21.99
C GLN A 843 -34.36 -26.05 20.91
N ARG A 844 -33.59 -25.96 19.81
CA ARG A 844 -33.95 -25.17 18.62
C ARG A 844 -35.28 -25.63 18.02
N SER A 845 -35.44 -26.94 17.81
CA SER A 845 -36.68 -27.49 17.26
C SER A 845 -37.87 -27.19 18.18
N LYS A 846 -37.68 -27.12 19.50
CA LYS A 846 -38.77 -26.73 20.42
C LYS A 846 -39.19 -25.26 20.25
N SER A 847 -38.25 -24.31 20.15
CA SER A 847 -38.59 -22.90 19.95
C SER A 847 -39.24 -22.64 18.59
N LEU A 848 -38.73 -23.30 17.53
CA LEU A 848 -39.30 -23.19 16.19
C LEU A 848 -40.69 -23.84 16.09
N ILE A 849 -40.89 -25.03 16.65
CA ILE A 849 -42.22 -25.68 16.73
C ILE A 849 -43.20 -24.79 17.48
N ARG A 850 -42.79 -24.16 18.58
CA ARG A 850 -43.65 -23.21 19.33
C ARG A 850 -44.01 -21.99 18.50
N LEU A 851 -43.06 -21.41 17.77
CA LEU A 851 -43.29 -20.28 16.87
C LEU A 851 -44.25 -20.67 15.73
N LEU A 852 -44.05 -21.82 15.09
CA LEU A 852 -44.91 -22.30 14.01
C LEU A 852 -46.33 -22.58 14.50
N ALA A 853 -46.49 -23.22 15.66
CA ALA A 853 -47.78 -23.46 16.29
C ALA A 853 -48.49 -22.15 16.70
N ALA A 854 -47.72 -21.13 17.08
CA ALA A 854 -48.28 -19.79 17.29
C ALA A 854 -48.74 -19.16 15.96
N CYS A 855 -47.96 -19.29 14.88
CA CYS A 855 -48.34 -18.73 13.59
C CYS A 855 -49.56 -19.42 12.94
N THR A 856 -49.82 -20.70 13.24
CA THR A 856 -51.04 -21.41 12.80
C THR A 856 -52.25 -21.19 13.70
N GLY A 857 -52.05 -20.57 14.87
CA GLY A 857 -53.08 -20.38 15.89
C GLY A 857 -53.40 -21.64 16.70
N GLU A 858 -52.65 -22.74 16.51
CA GLU A 858 -52.76 -23.96 17.32
C GLU A 858 -52.33 -23.73 18.78
N ARG A 859 -51.34 -22.86 18.99
CA ARG A 859 -50.89 -22.41 20.31
C ARG A 859 -50.71 -20.89 20.32
N PRO A 860 -51.81 -20.11 20.48
CA PRO A 860 -51.76 -18.66 20.51
C PRO A 860 -50.81 -18.13 21.59
N ILE A 861 -50.24 -16.94 21.37
CA ILE A 861 -49.42 -16.26 22.38
C ILE A 861 -50.37 -15.52 23.33
N ASP A 862 -50.69 -16.15 24.47
CA ASP A 862 -51.63 -15.62 25.46
C ASP A 862 -51.10 -14.37 26.19
N SER A 863 -49.78 -14.25 26.33
CA SER A 863 -49.10 -13.12 26.98
C SER A 863 -48.01 -12.55 26.07
N PRO A 864 -48.36 -11.66 25.13
CA PRO A 864 -47.40 -11.08 24.19
C PRO A 864 -46.19 -10.42 24.85
N HIS A 865 -46.38 -9.74 25.99
CA HIS A 865 -45.30 -9.10 26.74
C HIS A 865 -44.26 -10.11 27.23
N VAL A 866 -44.70 -11.18 27.88
CA VAL A 866 -43.84 -12.26 28.40
C VAL A 866 -43.08 -12.95 27.27
N ALA A 867 -43.75 -13.19 26.13
CA ALA A 867 -43.12 -13.78 24.96
C ALA A 867 -42.03 -12.86 24.36
N VAL A 868 -42.26 -11.55 24.34
CA VAL A 868 -41.26 -10.57 23.89
C VAL A 868 -40.07 -10.50 24.85
N GLU A 869 -40.29 -10.47 26.17
CA GLU A 869 -39.20 -10.46 27.17
C GLU A 869 -38.35 -11.72 27.10
N PHE A 870 -38.98 -12.90 27.06
CA PHE A 870 -38.27 -14.17 26.93
C PHE A 870 -37.43 -14.23 25.65
N SER A 871 -38.01 -13.83 24.51
CA SER A 871 -37.32 -13.84 23.22
C SER A 871 -36.21 -12.79 23.17
N MET A 872 -36.32 -11.68 23.88
CA MET A 872 -35.25 -10.67 23.99
C MET A 872 -34.03 -11.20 24.74
N GLU A 873 -34.23 -12.02 25.77
CA GLU A 873 -33.15 -12.67 26.49
C GLU A 873 -32.44 -13.72 25.62
N GLN A 874 -33.19 -14.54 24.87
CA GLN A 874 -32.62 -15.47 23.89
C GLN A 874 -31.85 -14.72 22.80
N LEU A 875 -32.45 -13.67 22.24
CA LEU A 875 -31.86 -12.84 21.20
C LEU A 875 -30.55 -12.21 21.65
N ALA A 876 -30.41 -11.84 22.93
CA ALA A 876 -29.15 -11.34 23.47
C ALA A 876 -28.05 -12.42 23.43
N ARG A 877 -28.37 -13.65 23.85
CA ARG A 877 -27.43 -14.79 23.85
C ARG A 877 -27.05 -15.24 22.43
N HIS A 878 -28.04 -15.44 21.56
CA HIS A 878 -27.81 -15.87 20.19
C HIS A 878 -27.08 -14.80 19.37
N SER A 879 -27.39 -13.50 19.58
CA SER A 879 -26.67 -12.41 18.93
C SER A 879 -25.20 -12.33 19.38
N ALA A 880 -24.89 -12.57 20.66
CA ALA A 880 -23.50 -12.59 21.13
C ALA A 880 -22.73 -13.79 20.53
N THR A 881 -23.38 -14.95 20.47
CA THR A 881 -22.82 -16.16 19.86
C THR A 881 -22.53 -15.96 18.37
N LEU A 882 -23.48 -15.37 17.63
CA LEU A 882 -23.30 -15.04 16.21
C LEU A 882 -22.14 -14.06 16.00
N SER A 883 -22.02 -13.02 16.83
CA SER A 883 -20.92 -12.06 16.74
C SER A 883 -19.56 -12.73 16.97
N SER A 884 -19.42 -13.52 18.03
CA SER A 884 -18.18 -14.23 18.34
C SER A 884 -17.78 -15.20 17.22
N ALA A 885 -18.73 -15.97 16.68
CA ALA A 885 -18.48 -16.85 15.55
C ALA A 885 -18.09 -16.08 14.27
N ALA A 886 -18.70 -14.91 14.04
CA ALA A 886 -18.37 -14.04 12.91
C ALA A 886 -16.95 -13.46 13.04
N ASP A 887 -16.48 -13.14 14.24
CA ASP A 887 -15.12 -12.64 14.46
C ASP A 887 -14.06 -13.73 14.25
N GLY A 888 -14.28 -14.94 14.77
CA GLY A 888 -13.40 -16.09 14.50
C GLY A 888 -13.34 -16.45 13.01
N ALA A 889 -14.49 -16.42 12.32
CA ALA A 889 -14.55 -16.62 10.88
C ALA A 889 -13.82 -15.51 10.09
N ALA A 890 -13.92 -14.25 10.54
CA ALA A 890 -13.23 -13.13 9.92
C ALA A 890 -11.70 -13.28 10.00
N GLU A 891 -11.19 -13.74 11.15
CA GLU A 891 -9.77 -14.02 11.35
C GLU A 891 -9.29 -15.17 10.44
N ALA A 892 -10.05 -16.26 10.35
CA ALA A 892 -9.75 -17.34 9.42
C ALA A 892 -9.65 -16.86 7.96
N VAL A 893 -10.56 -15.97 7.52
CA VAL A 893 -10.52 -15.37 6.18
C VAL A 893 -9.28 -14.47 5.99
N ASN A 894 -8.87 -13.74 7.04
CA ASN A 894 -7.69 -12.87 7.04
C ASN A 894 -6.37 -13.64 6.95
N CYS A 895 -6.27 -14.80 7.59
CA CYS A 895 -5.05 -15.61 7.59
C CYS A 895 -4.96 -16.57 6.39
N PHE A 896 -6.05 -16.82 5.68
CA PHE A 896 -6.10 -17.82 4.61
C PHE A 896 -5.44 -17.37 3.31
N GLY A 897 -4.49 -18.16 2.83
CA GLY A 897 -3.76 -17.93 1.57
C GLY A 897 -2.43 -17.18 1.76
N SER A 898 -2.06 -16.83 2.99
CA SER A 898 -0.71 -16.38 3.31
C SER A 898 0.26 -17.56 3.12
N VAL A 899 0.91 -17.61 1.95
CA VAL A 899 1.91 -18.62 1.60
C VAL A 899 3.23 -18.38 2.34
N GLU A 900 3.42 -17.15 2.83
CA GLU A 900 4.62 -16.74 3.51
C GLU A 900 4.69 -17.33 4.93
N PRO A 901 5.83 -17.95 5.31
CA PRO A 901 6.04 -18.48 6.65
C PRO A 901 5.74 -17.43 7.71
N THR A 902 4.86 -17.77 8.65
CA THR A 902 4.60 -16.92 9.81
C THR A 902 5.55 -17.27 10.95
N THR A 903 6.06 -16.23 11.62
CA THR A 903 6.81 -16.37 12.86
C THR A 903 5.93 -15.85 13.99
N ALA A 904 5.38 -16.76 14.80
CA ALA A 904 4.70 -16.41 16.04
C ALA A 904 5.71 -16.03 17.13
N PHE A 905 5.46 -14.92 17.82
CA PHE A 905 6.31 -14.48 18.92
C PHE A 905 5.81 -15.06 20.23
N GLN A 906 6.75 -15.44 21.10
CA GLN A 906 6.44 -16.08 22.37
C GLN A 906 6.48 -15.07 23.52
N VAL A 907 7.33 -14.05 23.40
CA VAL A 907 7.58 -13.07 24.46
C VAL A 907 7.67 -11.68 23.85
N VAL A 908 7.14 -10.69 24.57
CA VAL A 908 7.28 -9.27 24.25
C VAL A 908 7.93 -8.55 25.42
N LEU A 909 9.03 -7.84 25.15
CA LEU A 909 9.59 -6.81 26.01
C LEU A 909 9.23 -5.45 25.43
N TRP A 910 8.43 -4.71 26.16
CA TRP A 910 8.11 -3.33 25.86
C TRP A 910 8.89 -2.41 26.77
N TYR A 911 9.37 -1.28 26.27
CA TYR A 911 9.87 -0.22 27.13
C TYR A 911 9.53 1.17 26.60
N ASN A 912 9.43 2.13 27.51
CA ASN A 912 9.35 3.54 27.16
C ASN A 912 10.21 4.44 28.06
N ILE A 913 10.74 5.53 27.50
CA ILE A 913 11.48 6.55 28.26
C ILE A 913 10.47 7.41 29.03
N VAL A 914 10.65 7.49 30.35
CA VAL A 914 9.82 8.32 31.21
C VAL A 914 10.31 9.75 31.11
N ASP A 915 9.48 10.62 30.53
CA ASP A 915 9.80 12.03 30.34
C ASP A 915 11.02 12.26 29.43
N SER A 916 10.98 11.73 28.20
CA SER A 916 12.03 11.92 27.18
C SER A 916 12.35 13.39 26.88
N ARG A 917 11.37 14.29 27.03
CA ARG A 917 11.49 15.72 26.70
C ARG A 917 11.82 16.61 27.89
N GLY A 918 11.90 16.05 29.11
CA GLY A 918 12.15 16.81 30.34
C GLY A 918 11.00 17.75 30.75
N SER A 919 9.81 17.57 30.17
CA SER A 919 8.65 18.46 30.37
C SER A 919 7.86 18.14 31.64
N LYS A 920 8.06 16.96 32.24
CA LYS A 920 7.41 16.55 33.50
C LYS A 920 8.31 16.71 34.72
N SER A 921 9.56 17.13 34.51
CA SER A 921 10.59 17.26 35.54
C SER A 921 10.86 18.72 35.94
N ASP A 922 10.07 19.68 35.42
CA ASP A 922 10.24 21.13 35.61
C ASP A 922 11.66 21.66 35.29
N LEU A 923 12.40 20.93 34.44
CA LEU A 923 13.75 21.31 34.03
C LEU A 923 13.69 22.47 33.04
N SER A 924 14.57 23.46 33.22
CA SER A 924 14.72 24.59 32.29
C SER A 924 16.19 24.96 32.07
N GLY A 925 16.47 25.67 30.97
CA GLY A 925 17.81 26.13 30.61
C GLY A 925 18.81 24.98 30.47
N VAL A 926 19.99 25.15 31.06
CA VAL A 926 21.13 24.21 30.95
C VAL A 926 20.80 22.82 31.49
N ALA A 927 19.98 22.73 32.55
CA ALA A 927 19.61 21.45 33.14
C ALA A 927 18.73 20.60 32.22
N LEU A 928 17.85 21.24 31.45
CA LEU A 928 17.01 20.59 30.45
C LEU A 928 17.85 20.08 29.28
N GLU A 929 18.76 20.90 28.76
CA GLU A 929 19.65 20.50 27.67
C GLU A 929 20.61 19.38 28.08
N GLY A 930 21.17 19.45 29.29
CA GLY A 930 21.98 18.37 29.85
C GLY A 930 21.21 17.05 30.02
N TYR A 931 19.92 17.11 30.35
CA TYR A 931 19.06 15.92 30.42
C TYR A 931 18.74 15.35 29.03
N LYS A 932 18.37 16.21 28.07
CA LYS A 932 18.15 15.78 26.67
C LYS A 932 19.38 15.11 26.07
N ALA A 933 20.58 15.65 26.34
CA ALA A 933 21.83 15.04 25.90
C ALA A 933 22.03 13.63 26.50
N ARG A 934 21.69 13.42 27.78
CA ARG A 934 21.73 12.09 28.41
C ARG A 934 20.71 11.12 27.83
N VAL A 935 19.48 11.59 27.56
CA VAL A 935 18.45 10.79 26.87
C VAL A 935 18.93 10.34 25.49
N GLU A 936 19.58 11.23 24.74
CA GLU A 936 20.15 10.93 23.43
C GLU A 936 21.28 9.88 23.52
N MET A 937 22.22 10.04 24.47
CA MET A 937 23.27 9.06 24.71
C MET A 937 22.72 7.69 25.15
N PHE A 938 21.62 7.67 25.92
CA PHE A 938 20.90 6.46 26.27
C PHE A 938 20.31 5.78 25.03
N LYS A 939 19.59 6.51 24.17
CA LYS A 939 19.02 5.96 22.93
C LYS A 939 20.11 5.32 22.06
N GLN A 940 21.24 6.02 21.88
CA GLN A 940 22.38 5.52 21.09
C GLN A 940 23.00 4.26 21.68
N SER A 941 23.20 4.24 23.00
CA SER A 941 23.78 3.09 23.70
C SER A 941 22.85 1.88 23.66
N VAL A 942 21.54 2.08 23.82
CA VAL A 942 20.53 1.01 23.70
C VAL A 942 20.51 0.46 22.28
N ALA A 943 20.57 1.31 21.25
CA ALA A 943 20.64 0.85 19.86
C ALA A 943 21.86 -0.05 19.62
N GLY A 944 23.04 0.35 20.11
CA GLY A 944 24.27 -0.46 20.00
C GLY A 944 24.18 -1.81 20.73
N GLU A 945 23.62 -1.82 21.94
CA GLU A 945 23.37 -3.06 22.69
C GLU A 945 22.35 -3.97 21.99
N LEU A 946 21.30 -3.39 21.40
CA LEU A 946 20.28 -4.14 20.66
C LEU A 946 20.83 -4.74 19.36
N ARG A 947 21.72 -4.04 18.65
CA ARG A 947 22.44 -4.64 17.51
C ARG A 947 23.27 -5.84 17.95
N THR A 948 24.03 -5.66 19.02
CA THR A 948 24.90 -6.72 19.57
C THR A 948 24.10 -7.95 19.99
N ILE A 949 22.99 -7.77 20.71
CA ILE A 949 22.17 -8.88 21.20
C ILE A 949 21.39 -9.54 20.05
N THR A 950 20.92 -8.78 19.07
CA THR A 950 20.23 -9.33 17.89
C THR A 950 21.16 -10.22 17.09
N ARG A 951 22.42 -9.81 16.86
CA ARG A 951 23.42 -10.64 16.18
C ARG A 951 23.66 -11.96 16.91
N LYS A 952 23.92 -11.91 18.22
CA LYS A 952 24.15 -13.11 19.04
C LYS A 952 22.90 -14.01 19.11
N ALA A 953 21.71 -13.42 19.15
CA ALA A 953 20.44 -14.15 19.11
C ALA A 953 20.27 -14.87 17.76
N ALA A 954 20.58 -14.21 16.65
CA ALA A 954 20.52 -14.79 15.32
C ALA A 954 21.48 -15.97 15.16
N GLU A 955 22.72 -15.86 15.67
CA GLU A 955 23.69 -16.96 15.73
C GLU A 955 23.16 -18.17 16.54
N ALA A 956 22.38 -17.91 17.59
CA ALA A 956 21.71 -18.93 18.40
C ALA A 956 20.37 -19.42 17.82
N GLY A 957 19.99 -18.98 16.62
CA GLY A 957 18.75 -19.37 15.95
C GLY A 957 17.47 -18.71 16.51
N VAL A 958 17.61 -17.70 17.36
CA VAL A 958 16.52 -16.91 17.96
C VAL A 958 16.19 -15.72 17.07
N ILE A 959 14.89 -15.44 16.91
CA ILE A 959 14.45 -14.25 16.18
C ILE A 959 14.12 -13.18 17.21
N LEU A 960 14.85 -12.07 17.15
CA LEU A 960 14.58 -10.84 17.87
C LEU A 960 14.11 -9.80 16.85
N GLN A 961 12.92 -9.25 17.06
CA GLN A 961 12.38 -8.18 16.24
C GLN A 961 12.06 -6.97 17.12
N ALA A 962 12.81 -5.89 16.94
CA ALA A 962 12.42 -4.60 17.48
C ALA A 962 11.44 -3.92 16.51
N SER A 963 10.38 -3.37 17.05
CA SER A 963 9.44 -2.49 16.36
C SER A 963 9.29 -1.24 17.20
N THR A 964 9.33 -0.07 16.59
CA THR A 964 9.00 1.19 17.26
C THR A 964 7.49 1.32 17.50
N GLY A 965 6.69 0.30 17.17
CA GLY A 965 5.22 0.37 17.17
C GLY A 965 4.70 0.90 15.85
N ASN A 966 3.59 1.65 15.89
CA ASN A 966 3.02 2.25 14.69
C ASN A 966 3.87 3.45 14.20
N LEU A 967 3.57 3.94 12.99
CA LEU A 967 4.21 5.13 12.40
C LEU A 967 4.08 6.43 13.22
N GLN A 968 3.44 6.43 14.40
CA GLN A 968 3.23 7.59 15.27
C GLN A 968 4.10 7.57 16.53
N SER A 969 4.95 6.56 16.71
CA SER A 969 5.85 6.50 17.87
C SER A 969 6.95 7.54 17.74
N ASP A 970 7.14 8.36 18.79
CA ASP A 970 8.23 9.34 18.91
C ASP A 970 9.60 8.65 19.24
N ASP A 971 9.73 7.35 18.90
CA ASP A 971 10.80 6.38 19.30
C ASP A 971 11.13 6.31 20.79
N ASP A 972 10.37 7.03 21.62
CA ASP A 972 10.44 6.95 23.07
C ASP A 972 9.88 5.63 23.60
N GLU A 973 9.18 4.88 22.74
CA GLU A 973 8.55 3.59 23.03
C GLU A 973 9.02 2.53 22.02
N LYS A 974 9.50 1.39 22.51
CA LYS A 974 9.87 0.24 21.66
C LYS A 974 9.24 -1.05 22.14
N HIS A 975 8.88 -1.89 21.17
CA HIS A 975 8.38 -3.25 21.36
C HIS A 975 9.42 -4.22 20.80
N ILE A 976 9.91 -5.12 21.63
CA ILE A 976 10.92 -6.11 21.25
C ILE A 976 10.28 -7.49 21.38
N PHE A 977 10.08 -8.13 20.25
CA PHE A 977 9.43 -9.42 20.14
C PHE A 977 10.49 -10.53 20.01
N PHE A 978 10.28 -11.63 20.72
CA PHE A 978 11.19 -12.77 20.73
C PHE A 978 10.45 -14.05 20.31
N ALA A 979 11.03 -14.80 19.38
CA ALA A 979 10.50 -16.07 18.90
C ALA A 979 11.58 -17.17 18.90
N ARG A 980 11.12 -18.42 18.89
CA ARG A 980 11.90 -19.67 18.92
C ARG A 980 12.53 -19.97 20.28
N ALA A 981 13.30 -21.06 20.35
CA ALA A 981 13.86 -21.59 21.60
C ALA A 981 14.60 -20.51 22.41
N HIS A 982 14.46 -20.55 23.74
CA HIS A 982 15.09 -19.60 24.67
C HIS A 982 14.68 -18.13 24.53
N ALA A 983 13.58 -17.80 23.80
CA ALA A 983 13.05 -16.43 23.68
C ALA A 983 12.96 -15.69 25.03
N ARG A 984 12.51 -16.39 26.07
CA ARG A 984 12.43 -15.88 27.44
C ARG A 984 13.77 -15.42 28.01
N GLY A 985 14.84 -16.21 27.80
CA GLY A 985 16.18 -15.89 28.30
C GLY A 985 16.77 -14.67 27.59
N TRP A 986 16.55 -14.57 26.27
CA TRP A 986 16.97 -13.40 25.49
C TRP A 986 16.23 -12.14 25.90
N ALA A 987 14.93 -12.23 26.20
CA ALA A 987 14.16 -11.09 26.67
C ALA A 987 14.68 -10.55 28.02
N LEU A 988 15.02 -11.45 28.96
CA LEU A 988 15.63 -11.07 30.24
C LEU A 988 17.02 -10.45 30.05
N SER A 989 17.88 -11.05 29.21
CA SER A 989 19.20 -10.47 28.90
C SER A 989 19.11 -9.10 28.22
N THR A 990 18.07 -8.88 27.42
CA THR A 990 17.80 -7.59 26.76
C THR A 990 17.41 -6.54 27.80
N LEU A 991 16.50 -6.88 28.71
CA LEU A 991 16.09 -6.04 29.82
C LEU A 991 17.28 -5.69 30.73
N GLU A 992 18.17 -6.64 31.03
CA GLU A 992 19.39 -6.40 31.80
C GLU A 992 20.30 -5.33 31.19
N ARG A 993 20.52 -5.41 29.88
CA ARG A 993 21.33 -4.43 29.13
C ARG A 993 20.67 -3.07 29.14
N LEU A 994 19.36 -3.02 28.86
CA LEU A 994 18.57 -1.78 28.90
C LEU A 994 18.69 -1.09 30.27
N SER A 995 18.54 -1.85 31.35
CA SER A 995 18.68 -1.36 32.72
C SER A 995 20.08 -0.81 33.02
N ARG A 996 21.14 -1.49 32.56
CA ARG A 996 22.52 -1.02 32.74
C ARG A 996 22.77 0.30 32.01
N VAL A 997 22.30 0.41 30.77
CA VAL A 997 22.45 1.62 29.97
C VAL A 997 21.66 2.79 30.59
N ALA A 998 20.47 2.52 31.14
CA ALA A 998 19.68 3.52 31.85
C ALA A 998 20.41 4.05 33.10
N GLN A 999 21.09 3.17 33.85
CA GLN A 999 21.90 3.56 35.01
C GLN A 999 23.10 4.41 34.62
N ILE A 1000 23.81 4.06 33.54
CA ILE A 1000 24.99 4.80 33.05
C ILE A 1000 24.62 6.25 32.68
N HIS A 1001 23.52 6.43 31.97
CA HIS A 1001 23.11 7.74 31.45
C HIS A 1001 22.14 8.50 32.36
N ASP A 1002 21.80 7.94 33.52
CA ASP A 1002 20.79 8.52 34.43
C ASP A 1002 19.46 8.85 33.73
N VAL A 1003 18.97 7.89 32.93
CA VAL A 1003 17.71 8.01 32.18
C VAL A 1003 16.64 7.12 32.80
N ARG A 1004 15.43 7.67 32.90
CA ARG A 1004 14.29 6.98 33.47
C ARG A 1004 13.54 6.23 32.39
N PHE A 1005 13.23 4.95 32.62
CA PHE A 1005 12.38 4.18 31.72
C PHE A 1005 11.40 3.29 32.48
N ARG A 1006 10.33 2.89 31.79
CA ARG A 1006 9.43 1.83 32.23
C ARG A 1006 9.50 0.70 31.23
N ALA A 1007 9.50 -0.54 31.71
CA ALA A 1007 9.44 -1.74 30.88
C ALA A 1007 8.35 -2.70 31.33
N ILE A 1008 7.79 -3.44 30.38
CA ILE A 1008 6.84 -4.53 30.59
C ILE A 1008 7.36 -5.76 29.86
N LEU A 1009 7.47 -6.88 30.56
CA LEU A 1009 7.84 -8.17 30.00
C LEU A 1009 6.69 -9.15 30.19
N ILE A 1010 6.14 -9.67 29.09
CA ILE A 1010 4.91 -10.48 29.10
C ILE A 1010 4.97 -11.62 28.06
N PRO A 1011 4.35 -12.80 28.32
CA PRO A 1011 4.10 -13.80 27.29
C PRO A 1011 3.19 -13.22 26.22
N ALA A 1012 3.57 -13.41 24.96
CA ALA A 1012 2.88 -12.76 23.86
C ALA A 1012 1.47 -13.34 23.60
N ASN A 1013 1.21 -14.58 24.04
CA ASN A 1013 -0.07 -15.27 23.93
C ASN A 1013 -1.04 -15.00 25.10
N PHE A 1014 -0.85 -13.94 25.90
CA PHE A 1014 -1.72 -13.63 27.04
C PHE A 1014 -3.19 -13.41 26.66
N THR A 1015 -3.47 -13.18 25.37
CA THR A 1015 -4.81 -12.99 24.81
C THR A 1015 -5.36 -14.24 24.11
N GLY A 1016 -4.73 -15.41 24.28
CA GLY A 1016 -5.08 -16.66 23.59
C GLY A 1016 -4.16 -16.94 22.40
N ASP A 1017 -4.08 -16.00 21.46
CA ASP A 1017 -3.22 -16.12 20.27
C ASP A 1017 -2.00 -15.19 20.35
N PRO A 1018 -0.79 -15.69 20.03
CA PRO A 1018 0.40 -14.87 20.00
C PRO A 1018 0.40 -13.91 18.78
N PRO A 1019 0.93 -12.69 18.92
CA PRO A 1019 1.24 -11.86 17.77
C PRO A 1019 2.25 -12.57 16.88
N PHE A 1020 2.16 -12.35 15.58
CA PHE A 1020 2.98 -13.00 14.59
C PHE A 1020 3.43 -12.03 13.51
N ARG A 1021 4.43 -12.44 12.73
CA ARG A 1021 4.92 -11.70 11.58
C ARG A 1021 4.98 -12.61 10.37
N THR A 1022 4.73 -12.03 9.21
CA THR A 1022 4.88 -12.71 7.92
C THR A 1022 6.28 -12.45 7.37
N GLU A 1023 6.90 -13.44 6.72
CA GLU A 1023 8.22 -13.26 6.12
C GLU A 1023 8.24 -12.08 5.13
N GLY A 1024 9.23 -11.18 5.24
CA GLY A 1024 9.32 -10.00 4.37
C GLY A 1024 8.55 -8.75 4.84
N THR A 1025 7.77 -8.83 5.93
CA THR A 1025 7.16 -7.66 6.58
C THR A 1025 7.85 -7.34 7.90
N GLN A 1026 7.93 -6.06 8.28
CA GLN A 1026 8.28 -5.65 9.66
C GLN A 1026 7.04 -5.50 10.57
N GLU A 1027 5.85 -5.44 9.98
CA GLU A 1027 4.60 -5.32 10.72
C GLU A 1027 4.30 -6.60 11.51
N ILE A 1028 3.93 -6.42 12.78
CA ILE A 1028 3.54 -7.48 13.69
C ILE A 1028 2.01 -7.51 13.75
N PHE A 1029 1.43 -8.61 13.30
CA PHE A 1029 0.00 -8.87 13.29
C PHE A 1029 -0.45 -9.52 14.61
N GLY A 1030 -1.75 -9.47 14.89
CA GLY A 1030 -2.35 -9.92 16.15
C GLY A 1030 -3.21 -8.82 16.76
N ARG A 1031 -4.40 -8.58 16.19
CA ARG A 1031 -5.30 -7.52 16.66
C ARG A 1031 -5.69 -7.69 18.14
N PRO A 1032 -6.05 -8.89 18.63
CA PRO A 1032 -6.33 -9.10 20.05
C PRO A 1032 -5.15 -8.66 20.92
N PHE A 1033 -3.93 -9.11 20.60
CA PHE A 1033 -2.73 -8.71 21.32
C PHE A 1033 -2.61 -7.18 21.44
N TRP A 1034 -2.71 -6.43 20.34
CA TRP A 1034 -2.53 -4.98 20.35
C TRP A 1034 -3.61 -4.22 21.12
N GLU A 1035 -4.88 -4.61 20.97
CA GLU A 1035 -6.00 -3.98 21.68
C GLU A 1035 -5.87 -4.20 23.20
N HIS A 1036 -5.56 -5.42 23.63
CA HIS A 1036 -5.43 -5.75 25.04
C HIS A 1036 -4.13 -5.26 25.66
N PHE A 1037 -3.02 -5.26 24.91
CA PHE A 1037 -1.75 -4.73 25.40
C PHE A 1037 -1.86 -3.23 25.69
N THR A 1038 -2.64 -2.50 24.90
CA THR A 1038 -2.96 -1.09 25.17
C THR A 1038 -3.73 -0.93 26.49
N ARG A 1039 -4.70 -1.80 26.77
CA ARG A 1039 -5.45 -1.81 28.04
C ARG A 1039 -4.55 -2.16 29.22
N LEU A 1040 -3.66 -3.14 29.07
CA LEU A 1040 -2.66 -3.51 30.08
C LEU A 1040 -1.75 -2.33 30.42
N LYS A 1041 -1.21 -1.63 29.41
CA LYS A 1041 -0.39 -0.41 29.61
C LYS A 1041 -1.14 0.65 30.42
N ALA A 1042 -2.43 0.87 30.12
CA ALA A 1042 -3.27 1.81 30.85
C ALA A 1042 -3.51 1.37 32.30
N GLY A 1043 -3.79 0.08 32.52
CA GLY A 1043 -3.97 -0.50 33.86
C GLY A 1043 -2.70 -0.37 34.72
N ILE A 1044 -1.54 -0.74 34.19
CA ILE A 1044 -0.25 -0.57 34.87
C ILE A 1044 0.00 0.90 35.22
N ARG A 1045 -0.29 1.83 34.30
CA ARG A 1045 -0.15 3.27 34.58
C ARG A 1045 -1.05 3.73 35.73
N SER A 1046 -2.29 3.25 35.80
CA SER A 1046 -3.19 3.56 36.92
C SER A 1046 -2.64 3.05 38.26
N ILE A 1047 -2.01 1.87 38.28
CA ILE A 1047 -1.33 1.35 39.47
C ILE A 1047 -0.17 2.27 39.87
N GLU A 1048 0.66 2.69 38.93
CA GLU A 1048 1.78 3.60 39.20
C GLU A 1048 1.31 4.96 39.74
N ASP A 1049 0.24 5.52 39.18
CA ASP A 1049 -0.34 6.79 39.62
C ASP A 1049 -0.91 6.67 41.05
N ARG A 1050 -1.52 5.53 41.40
CA ARG A 1050 -1.96 5.23 42.78
C ARG A 1050 -0.77 5.15 43.74
N LEU A 1051 0.29 4.42 43.37
CA LEU A 1051 1.51 4.31 44.18
C LEU A 1051 2.16 5.68 44.45
N ARG A 1052 2.10 6.62 43.49
CA ARG A 1052 2.51 8.02 43.70
C ARG A 1052 1.62 8.74 44.71
N GLY A 1053 0.30 8.58 44.59
CA GLY A 1053 -0.69 9.21 45.49
C GLY A 1053 -0.59 8.75 46.94
N GLU A 1054 -0.11 7.53 47.16
CA GLU A 1054 0.13 6.94 48.50
C GLU A 1054 1.45 7.42 49.16
N GLY A 1055 2.11 8.44 48.59
CA GLY A 1055 3.34 9.03 49.18
C GLY A 1055 4.61 8.21 48.98
N ARG A 1056 4.59 7.16 48.15
CA ARG A 1056 5.81 6.41 47.79
C ARG A 1056 6.59 7.19 46.73
N SER A 1057 7.88 7.45 46.96
CA SER A 1057 8.76 7.98 45.91
C SER A 1057 8.93 6.92 44.83
N LEU A 1058 8.56 7.22 43.59
CA LEU A 1058 8.85 6.31 42.49
C LEU A 1058 10.36 6.29 42.22
N PRO A 1059 10.93 5.11 41.92
CA PRO A 1059 12.34 4.93 41.60
C PRO A 1059 12.64 5.56 40.24
N ARG A 1060 13.94 5.58 39.88
CA ARG A 1060 14.39 6.08 38.58
C ARG A 1060 13.82 5.27 37.40
N SER A 1061 13.62 3.96 37.53
CA SER A 1061 13.04 3.12 36.46
C SER A 1061 12.20 1.98 37.03
N CYS A 1062 11.15 1.58 36.31
CA CYS A 1062 10.18 0.56 36.75
C CYS A 1062 10.11 -0.60 35.74
N VAL A 1063 10.10 -1.84 36.23
CA VAL A 1063 10.03 -3.06 35.41
C VAL A 1063 8.83 -3.89 35.86
N TRP A 1064 7.93 -4.18 34.94
CA TRP A 1064 6.76 -5.01 35.19
C TRP A 1064 6.97 -6.39 34.57
N LEU A 1065 6.97 -7.44 35.40
CA LEU A 1065 6.92 -8.82 34.95
C LEU A 1065 5.48 -9.30 35.04
N CYS A 1066 4.89 -9.62 33.89
CA CYS A 1066 3.47 -9.96 33.79
C CYS A 1066 3.29 -11.45 33.46
N ASP A 1067 2.53 -12.15 34.30
CA ASP A 1067 2.11 -13.54 34.12
C ASP A 1067 0.64 -13.59 33.72
N ALA A 1068 0.33 -14.40 32.70
CA ALA A 1068 -1.04 -14.76 32.36
C ALA A 1068 -1.27 -16.23 32.74
N GLU A 1069 -2.51 -16.61 33.06
CA GLU A 1069 -2.86 -17.98 33.50
C GLU A 1069 -2.32 -19.08 32.56
N ASN A 1070 -2.19 -18.77 31.26
CA ASN A 1070 -1.73 -19.70 30.22
C ASN A 1070 -0.24 -19.55 29.83
N GLY A 1071 0.52 -18.62 30.45
CA GLY A 1071 1.82 -18.14 29.95
C GLY A 1071 3.08 -18.61 30.69
N GLY A 1072 2.94 -19.33 31.81
CA GLY A 1072 4.06 -19.77 32.66
C GLY A 1072 4.69 -18.62 33.48
N ARG A 1073 5.04 -18.87 34.75
CA ARG A 1073 5.46 -17.82 35.70
C ARG A 1073 6.85 -17.24 35.42
N TRP A 1074 7.01 -15.92 35.46
CA TRP A 1074 8.31 -15.24 35.46
C TRP A 1074 9.05 -15.48 36.78
N GLN A 1075 10.34 -15.79 36.69
CA GLN A 1075 11.25 -15.73 37.81
C GLN A 1075 11.97 -14.40 37.75
N LYS A 1076 12.16 -13.78 38.92
CA LYS A 1076 12.94 -12.55 39.06
C LYS A 1076 14.35 -12.80 38.48
N PRO A 1077 14.84 -11.95 37.56
CA PRO A 1077 16.21 -12.09 37.08
C PRO A 1077 17.21 -11.78 38.21
N ASP A 1078 18.31 -12.55 38.28
CA ASP A 1078 19.34 -12.39 39.32
C ASP A 1078 20.06 -11.03 39.24
N ARG A 1079 20.07 -10.43 38.04
CA ARG A 1079 20.57 -9.08 37.76
C ARG A 1079 19.65 -8.41 36.74
N PRO A 1080 19.52 -7.06 36.72
CA PRO A 1080 19.94 -6.12 37.76
C PRO A 1080 19.22 -6.39 39.09
N ARG A 1081 19.72 -5.83 40.21
CA ARG A 1081 19.01 -5.92 41.50
C ARG A 1081 17.68 -5.17 41.37
N LEU A 1082 16.61 -5.96 41.33
CA LEU A 1082 15.23 -5.49 41.22
C LEU A 1082 14.55 -5.61 42.59
N ASP A 1083 14.05 -4.52 43.14
CA ASP A 1083 13.32 -4.55 44.42
C ASP A 1083 11.81 -4.66 44.13
N LEU A 1084 11.15 -5.68 44.68
CA LEU A 1084 9.71 -5.87 44.50
C LEU A 1084 8.97 -4.80 45.27
N VAL A 1085 8.08 -4.07 44.59
CA VAL A 1085 7.33 -2.95 45.20
C VAL A 1085 5.84 -3.15 45.12
N HIS A 1086 5.38 -3.82 44.07
CA HIS A 1086 3.99 -4.12 43.88
C HIS A 1086 3.83 -5.55 43.38
N ASP A 1087 2.91 -6.26 44.00
CA ASP A 1087 2.39 -7.54 43.54
C ASP A 1087 0.86 -7.38 43.49
N GLY A 1088 0.28 -7.50 42.31
CA GLY A 1088 -1.13 -7.20 42.09
C GLY A 1088 -1.59 -7.67 40.73
N GLU A 1089 -2.88 -7.49 40.46
CA GLU A 1089 -3.52 -7.97 39.24
C GLU A 1089 -4.05 -6.80 38.41
N VAL A 1090 -3.91 -6.91 37.09
CA VAL A 1090 -4.54 -6.01 36.12
C VAL A 1090 -5.60 -6.82 35.39
N THR A 1091 -6.86 -6.47 35.59
CA THR A 1091 -7.97 -7.09 34.86
C THR A 1091 -8.18 -6.36 33.54
N THR A 1092 -8.21 -7.12 32.45
CA THR A 1092 -8.57 -6.63 31.12
C THR A 1092 -9.82 -7.37 30.65
N GLU A 1093 -10.82 -6.65 30.15
CA GLU A 1093 -12.06 -7.25 29.65
C GLU A 1093 -11.90 -7.64 28.16
N VAL A 1094 -12.42 -8.80 27.77
CA VAL A 1094 -12.27 -9.46 26.46
C VAL A 1094 -13.59 -10.10 26.07
N ASP A 1095 -14.35 -9.52 25.13
CA ASP A 1095 -15.61 -10.11 24.63
C ASP A 1095 -16.51 -10.67 25.75
N ASP A 1096 -16.77 -9.85 26.78
CA ASP A 1096 -17.51 -10.18 28.01
C ASP A 1096 -16.85 -11.22 28.96
N ARG A 1097 -15.55 -11.52 28.77
CA ARG A 1097 -14.69 -12.32 29.67
C ARG A 1097 -13.63 -11.44 30.34
N GLN A 1098 -13.44 -11.58 31.65
CA GLN A 1098 -12.33 -10.92 32.34
C GLN A 1098 -11.06 -11.78 32.27
N ILE A 1099 -10.00 -11.26 31.66
CA ILE A 1099 -8.64 -11.82 31.74
C ILE A 1099 -7.92 -11.11 32.87
N VAL A 1100 -7.52 -11.87 33.88
CA VAL A 1100 -6.72 -11.40 35.01
C VAL A 1100 -5.25 -11.63 34.70
N ILE A 1101 -4.46 -10.56 34.68
CA ILE A 1101 -3.02 -10.60 34.43
C ILE A 1101 -2.31 -10.29 35.74
N ALA A 1102 -1.57 -11.26 36.28
CA ALA A 1102 -0.76 -11.05 37.46
C ALA A 1102 0.47 -10.22 37.09
N CYS A 1103 0.65 -9.07 37.75
CA CYS A 1103 1.68 -8.09 37.44
C CYS A 1103 2.56 -7.87 38.67
N LYS A 1104 3.85 -8.20 38.55
CA LYS A 1104 4.86 -7.89 39.56
C LYS A 1104 5.67 -6.68 39.12
N GLY A 1105 5.51 -5.58 39.85
CA GLY A 1105 6.23 -4.34 39.66
C GLY A 1105 7.52 -4.32 40.48
N TYR A 1106 8.64 -4.17 39.78
CA TYR A 1106 9.97 -4.07 40.36
C TYR A 1106 10.59 -2.72 40.09
N TRP A 1107 11.39 -2.26 41.05
CA TRP A 1107 12.19 -1.05 40.93
C TRP A 1107 13.63 -1.39 40.61
N LEU A 1108 14.24 -0.62 39.71
CA LEU A 1108 15.68 -0.66 39.52
C LEU A 1108 16.36 0.02 40.71
N GLY A 1109 17.00 -0.79 41.56
CA GLY A 1109 17.72 -0.31 42.73
C GLY A 1109 18.83 0.67 42.32
N ALA A 1110 19.00 1.73 43.11
CA ALA A 1110 20.19 2.57 43.04
C ALA A 1110 21.37 1.71 43.52
N GLY A 1111 22.24 1.34 42.59
CA GLY A 1111 23.58 0.84 42.93
C GLY A 1111 24.42 1.97 43.49
#